data_AF-A0A962VXS1-F1
#
_entry.id   AF-A0A962VXS1-F1
#
_cell.length_a   1.000
_cell.length_b   1.000
_cell.length_c   1.000
_cell.angle_alpha   90.00
_cell.angle_beta   90.00
_cell.angle_gamma   90.00
#
_symmetry.space_group_name_H-M   'P 1'
#
loop_
_entity.id
_entity.type
_entity.pdbx_description
1 polymer ?
#
loop_
_entity_poly.entity_id
_entity_poly.type
_entity_poly.pdbx_seq_one_letter_code
_entity_poly.pdbx_strand_id
1 'polypeptide(L)'
;MLEEHIQKIIELRHEAPYSVLGPHYAERERMLTIRAFLPQAERVYVLPANGSIRREMRRVHPAGLFVARIFGIQTLEYQLLAVDAAGQSSTFHDPYAIHEPSFTHADGQALQTGTLENLFAKLGAHLRVKEGVMGVNFTVWAPHASRVSVVGAFNEWDGRRHPLERHQSGVWELFVPDLGLGELYKYEIRNAEGAVFLKTDPLAFHTEVYPKTAAFVHDCRRCHDWSDAPWMARAMEASGWELPVAIHRVTLRESTVADPGQVATYGQLGDIVLPWLSERGFSHVELAFWADGETVAGYFTPNPRYGRPEELMAFIDACHQRDIGVILDWIPPRIPLEGQELSWFDGTRIYDRDDVGGRLAFDLERPEVRNFLLANALFWRQVYHVDALRTDTRTFAERLQGQAAVDGLRFLLREDEPRPTLTATECADLIAGCHTDPHALLGPHPLPEEPGLSVVRALLPDAEVPFLLCENQPRVLYPLHWVHGGGLCETRVIGQPESLRYRLSATEHGRTWTFEDPYAFAFSIFGDQDCHLFAEGNHYRIFEKFGAHVRAVNGVSGVNFAVWAPNARRVSVVGTFNEWDGRRHPMRLRPGSGIWELFVPGLGEGDLYKFEILPRKGPLFLKTDPYAFHTETPPGTASVVYDPAGKHQWRDGEWMQRRAGAKAWERPVAIYEVHAGSWRHRPDGGFLSYRELADQLIPYVLEMGFTHIEFLPLAEHPYGPSWGYQISNFYAPTARFGKPEDLMELIDRCHQHGIGVILDWVPAHFPKDAHAMAWFDGTNLYEHADPRQGEHSDWGTLICNYGRHEIENFLIA
;
A
#
# COMPACT_ATOMS: atom_id res chain seq x y z
N MET A 1 25.99 0.73 57.97
CA MET A 1 24.74 0.77 57.19
C MET A 1 24.24 2.20 57.03
N LEU A 2 23.52 2.81 57.98
CA LEU A 2 22.92 4.15 57.76
C LEU A 2 23.95 5.27 57.45
N GLU A 3 25.11 5.28 58.11
CA GLU A 3 26.19 6.25 57.82
C GLU A 3 26.75 6.10 56.39
N GLU A 4 26.83 4.87 55.88
CA GLU A 4 27.28 4.59 54.51
C GLU A 4 26.26 5.07 53.47
N HIS A 5 24.96 4.88 53.75
CA HIS A 5 23.88 5.40 52.90
C HIS A 5 23.84 6.94 52.91
N ILE A 6 24.05 7.57 54.07
CA ILE A 6 24.17 9.03 54.18
C ILE A 6 25.36 9.53 53.36
N GLN A 7 26.51 8.86 53.44
CA GLN A 7 27.68 9.20 52.65
C GLN A 7 27.42 9.07 51.15
N LYS A 8 26.73 8.01 50.72
CA LYS A 8 26.32 7.83 49.31
C LYS A 8 25.36 8.91 48.81
N ILE A 9 24.46 9.43 49.66
CA ILE A 9 23.61 10.59 49.32
C ILE A 9 24.48 11.84 49.10
N ILE A 10 25.41 12.11 50.02
CA ILE A 10 26.33 13.25 49.96
C ILE A 10 27.26 13.17 48.73
N GLU A 11 27.74 11.98 48.39
CA GLU A 11 28.61 11.72 47.23
C GLU A 11 27.87 11.59 45.90
N LEU A 12 26.53 11.69 45.92
CA LEU A 12 25.68 11.55 44.74
C LEU A 12 25.85 10.19 44.05
N ARG A 13 25.77 9.12 44.84
CA ARG A 13 25.94 7.71 44.47
C ARG A 13 24.86 6.79 45.03
N HIS A 14 23.73 7.34 45.46
CA HIS A 14 22.67 6.58 46.12
C HIS A 14 21.52 6.23 45.17
N GLU A 15 21.07 4.97 45.18
CA GLU A 15 19.99 4.47 44.29
C GLU A 15 18.60 4.38 44.96
N ALA A 16 18.52 4.42 46.29
CA ALA A 16 17.25 4.36 47.04
C ALA A 16 17.08 5.51 48.07
N PRO A 17 16.92 6.78 47.64
CA PRO A 17 16.95 7.94 48.54
C PRO A 17 15.91 7.91 49.66
N TYR A 18 14.73 7.29 49.46
CA TYR A 18 13.70 7.11 50.49
C TYR A 18 14.19 6.31 51.71
N SER A 19 15.22 5.47 51.57
CA SER A 19 15.81 4.76 52.72
C SER A 19 16.55 5.67 53.71
N VAL A 20 16.83 6.92 53.32
CA VAL A 20 17.56 7.91 54.14
C VAL A 20 16.75 9.18 54.35
N LEU A 21 16.24 9.76 53.26
CA LEU A 21 15.52 11.03 53.20
C LEU A 21 14.04 10.84 53.56
N GLY A 22 13.39 11.92 53.97
CA GLY A 22 11.99 11.91 54.38
C GLY A 22 11.77 11.49 55.85
N PRO A 23 10.54 11.11 56.23
CA PRO A 23 10.15 10.69 57.56
C PRO A 23 10.45 9.21 57.81
N HIS A 24 11.16 8.91 58.90
CA HIS A 24 11.53 7.56 59.35
C HIS A 24 11.12 7.35 60.80
N TYR A 25 10.15 6.46 61.06
CA TYR A 25 9.74 6.14 62.42
C TYR A 25 10.54 4.96 63.00
N ALA A 26 11.17 5.18 64.15
CA ALA A 26 11.84 4.14 64.92
C ALA A 26 10.94 3.68 66.07
N GLU A 27 10.35 2.49 65.96
CA GLU A 27 9.42 1.94 66.97
C GLU A 27 10.04 1.85 68.37
N ARG A 28 11.29 1.36 68.44
CA ARG A 28 12.01 1.17 69.73
C ARG A 28 12.24 2.49 70.47
N GLU A 29 12.48 3.57 69.73
CA GLU A 29 12.77 4.89 70.28
C GLU A 29 11.50 5.77 70.37
N ARG A 30 10.37 5.27 69.82
CA ARG A 30 9.12 6.00 69.62
C ARG A 30 9.36 7.40 69.04
N MET A 31 10.22 7.47 68.03
CA MET A 31 10.74 8.72 67.50
C MET A 31 10.62 8.75 65.98
N LEU A 32 10.01 9.82 65.46
CA LEU A 32 10.02 10.17 64.06
C LEU A 32 11.27 10.99 63.74
N THR A 33 12.08 10.53 62.79
CA THR A 33 13.24 11.26 62.28
C THR A 33 12.94 11.74 60.87
N ILE A 34 12.93 13.05 60.65
CA ILE A 34 12.79 13.64 59.31
C ILE A 34 14.18 14.08 58.83
N ARG A 35 14.59 13.61 57.65
CA ARG A 35 15.88 13.99 57.04
C ARG A 35 15.66 14.66 55.69
N ALA A 36 16.27 15.82 55.50
CA ALA A 36 16.22 16.55 54.24
C ALA A 36 17.64 16.91 53.78
N PHE A 37 17.92 16.75 52.49
CA PHE A 37 19.19 17.13 51.88
C PHE A 37 18.99 18.37 51.02
N LEU A 38 19.44 19.51 51.53
CA LEU A 38 19.24 20.85 50.96
C LEU A 38 20.59 21.59 50.94
N PRO A 39 21.43 21.38 49.91
CA PRO A 39 22.82 21.88 49.87
C PRO A 39 22.95 23.40 49.99
N GLN A 40 21.97 24.15 49.50
CA GLN A 40 21.96 25.62 49.46
C GLN A 40 21.30 26.25 50.69
N ALA A 41 20.65 25.47 51.56
CA ALA A 41 19.98 26.00 52.74
C ALA A 41 20.97 26.27 53.87
N GLU A 42 20.82 27.40 54.54
CA GLU A 42 21.51 27.69 55.81
C GLU A 42 20.74 27.13 56.99
N ARG A 43 19.40 27.30 56.99
CA ARG A 43 18.49 26.83 58.04
C ARG A 43 17.28 26.16 57.40
N VAL A 44 16.77 25.12 58.04
CA VAL A 44 15.58 24.40 57.57
C VAL A 44 14.66 24.16 58.75
N TYR A 45 13.36 24.33 58.56
CA TYR A 45 12.34 24.08 59.57
C TYR A 45 11.30 23.08 59.05
N VAL A 46 10.84 22.18 59.92
CA VAL A 46 9.64 21.37 59.70
C VAL A 46 8.44 22.21 60.11
N LEU A 47 7.47 22.36 59.20
CA LEU A 47 6.19 23.02 59.40
C LEU A 47 5.07 21.97 59.42
N PRO A 48 4.58 21.56 60.61
CA PRO A 48 3.47 20.62 60.70
C PRO A 48 2.17 21.18 60.10
N ALA A 49 1.46 20.38 59.29
CA ALA A 49 0.20 20.77 58.67
C ALA A 49 -0.91 21.06 59.70
N ASN A 50 -0.85 20.42 60.87
CA ASN A 50 -1.80 20.61 61.98
C ASN A 50 -1.65 21.94 62.75
N GLY A 51 -0.79 22.86 62.29
CA GLY A 51 -0.59 24.17 62.91
C GLY A 51 0.23 24.16 64.21
N SER A 52 0.85 23.02 64.56
CA SER A 52 1.77 22.96 65.70
C SER A 52 3.08 23.72 65.44
N ILE A 53 3.81 24.05 66.51
CA ILE A 53 4.99 24.94 66.48
C ILE A 53 6.03 24.42 65.47
N ARG A 54 6.49 25.31 64.57
CA ARG A 54 7.59 25.03 63.63
C ARG A 54 8.85 24.57 64.37
N ARG A 55 9.54 23.55 63.83
CA ARG A 55 10.74 22.98 64.46
C ARG A 55 11.95 23.17 63.57
N GLU A 56 12.99 23.81 64.08
CA GLU A 56 14.27 23.91 63.36
C GLU A 56 14.93 22.53 63.26
N MET A 57 15.39 22.18 62.06
CA MET A 57 16.15 20.99 61.79
C MET A 57 17.63 21.26 62.07
N ARG A 58 18.30 20.33 62.77
CA ARG A 58 19.74 20.44 63.01
C ARG A 58 20.49 20.09 61.72
N ARG A 59 21.37 20.97 61.25
CA ARG A 59 22.34 20.64 60.21
C ARG A 59 23.36 19.64 60.77
N VAL A 60 23.37 18.42 60.24
CA VAL A 60 24.25 17.34 60.70
C VAL A 60 25.45 17.11 59.78
N HIS A 61 25.43 17.67 58.56
CA HIS A 61 26.55 17.61 57.62
C HIS A 61 26.72 18.94 56.86
N PRO A 62 27.97 19.43 56.64
CA PRO A 62 28.22 20.68 55.92
C PRO A 62 27.73 20.66 54.48
N ALA A 63 27.58 19.49 53.85
CA ALA A 63 26.99 19.39 52.51
C ALA A 63 25.47 19.67 52.44
N GLY A 64 24.83 19.98 53.57
CA GLY A 64 23.42 20.39 53.62
C GLY A 64 22.45 19.27 54.04
N LEU A 65 22.89 18.29 54.84
CA LEU A 65 21.98 17.32 55.45
C LEU A 65 21.41 17.87 56.75
N PHE A 66 20.09 17.93 56.86
CA PHE A 66 19.34 18.42 58.01
C PHE A 66 18.49 17.31 58.62
N VAL A 67 18.37 17.31 59.95
CA VAL A 67 17.63 16.29 60.69
C VAL A 67 16.75 16.94 61.77
N ALA A 68 15.47 16.58 61.78
CA ALA A 68 14.57 16.80 62.91
C ALA A 68 14.20 15.48 63.58
N ARG A 69 14.13 15.47 64.91
CA ARG A 69 13.71 14.33 65.72
C ARG A 69 12.50 14.72 66.55
N ILE A 70 11.42 13.96 66.43
CA ILE A 70 10.13 14.27 67.04
C ILE A 70 9.66 13.04 67.81
N PHE A 71 9.59 13.16 69.13
CA PHE A 71 9.18 12.07 70.02
C PHE A 71 7.66 11.90 70.07
N GLY A 72 7.19 10.66 70.14
CA GLY A 72 5.80 10.30 70.41
C GLY A 72 4.84 10.41 69.21
N ILE A 73 5.34 10.83 68.04
CA ILE A 73 4.57 10.94 66.80
C ILE A 73 5.02 9.83 65.85
N GLN A 74 4.07 9.08 65.28
CA GLN A 74 4.35 8.01 64.31
C GLN A 74 4.42 8.53 62.88
N THR A 75 3.42 9.33 62.48
CA THR A 75 3.32 9.97 61.17
C THR A 75 3.08 11.46 61.36
N LEU A 76 3.60 12.26 60.43
CA LEU A 76 3.43 13.70 60.46
C LEU A 76 3.27 14.18 59.02
N GLU A 77 2.18 14.90 58.74
CA GLU A 77 2.07 15.71 57.54
C GLU A 77 2.80 17.04 57.78
N TYR A 78 3.73 17.38 56.89
CA TYR A 78 4.55 18.58 57.03
C TYR A 78 4.98 19.16 55.69
N GLN A 79 5.35 20.44 55.74
CA GLN A 79 6.15 21.11 54.74
C GLN A 79 7.53 21.47 55.31
N LEU A 80 8.50 21.69 54.43
CA LEU A 80 9.81 22.21 54.80
C LEU A 80 9.86 23.71 54.48
N LEU A 81 10.42 24.48 55.39
CA LEU A 81 10.80 25.88 55.18
C LEU A 81 12.32 25.96 55.13
N ALA A 82 12.89 26.14 53.95
CA ALA A 82 14.32 26.37 53.78
C ALA A 82 14.62 27.87 53.76
N VAL A 83 15.69 28.30 54.43
CA VAL A 83 16.22 29.67 54.41
C VAL A 83 17.62 29.62 53.82
N ASP A 84 17.85 30.31 52.72
CA ASP A 84 19.14 30.38 52.04
C ASP A 84 20.09 31.40 52.70
N ALA A 85 21.30 31.54 52.13
CA ALA A 85 22.32 32.48 52.62
C ALA A 85 21.97 33.97 52.42
N ALA A 86 21.04 34.28 51.51
CA ALA A 86 20.51 35.63 51.35
C ALA A 86 19.39 35.94 52.35
N GLY A 87 18.98 34.96 53.16
CA GLY A 87 17.85 35.08 54.09
C GLY A 87 16.49 34.90 53.41
N GLN A 88 16.45 34.51 52.14
CA GLN A 88 15.22 34.21 51.42
C GLN A 88 14.68 32.86 51.88
N SER A 89 13.38 32.80 52.15
CA SER A 89 12.72 31.59 52.61
C SER A 89 11.81 30.98 51.56
N SER A 90 11.87 29.66 51.36
CA SER A 90 10.97 28.89 50.50
C SER A 90 10.28 27.79 51.29
N THR A 91 8.96 27.68 51.13
CA THR A 91 8.14 26.61 51.72
C THR A 91 7.70 25.65 50.63
N PHE A 92 7.87 24.35 50.84
CA PHE A 92 7.49 23.31 49.87
C PHE A 92 7.21 21.99 50.60
N HIS A 93 6.40 21.12 50.01
CA HIS A 93 6.27 19.75 50.49
C HIS A 93 7.55 18.96 50.22
N ASP A 94 7.96 18.13 51.17
CA ASP A 94 9.16 17.29 51.03
C ASP A 94 8.91 16.17 50.00
N PRO A 95 9.67 16.10 48.88
CA PRO A 95 9.52 15.04 47.88
C PRO A 95 9.69 13.62 48.46
N TYR A 96 10.41 13.49 49.57
CA TYR A 96 10.67 12.21 50.24
C TYR A 96 9.68 11.91 51.38
N ALA A 97 8.69 12.78 51.62
CA ALA A 97 7.61 12.50 52.56
C ALA A 97 6.53 11.58 51.98
N ILE A 98 6.36 11.59 50.65
CA ILE A 98 5.33 10.81 49.95
C ILE A 98 6.04 9.66 49.20
N HIS A 99 5.90 8.43 49.73
CA HIS A 99 6.45 7.21 49.11
C HIS A 99 5.33 6.32 48.59
N GLU A 100 4.78 6.71 47.43
CA GLU A 100 3.75 5.96 46.71
C GLU A 100 4.21 5.78 45.26
N PRO A 101 4.97 4.72 44.92
CA PRO A 101 5.48 4.50 43.57
C PRO A 101 4.34 4.34 42.56
N SER A 102 4.42 5.07 41.44
CA SER A 102 3.48 4.92 40.32
C SER A 102 3.93 3.83 39.34
N PHE A 103 5.22 3.49 39.34
CA PHE A 103 5.76 2.39 38.57
C PHE A 103 5.85 1.12 39.43
N THR A 104 5.16 0.06 39.03
CA THR A 104 5.07 -1.18 39.82
C THR A 104 6.11 -2.22 39.41
N HIS A 105 6.32 -3.23 40.26
CA HIS A 105 7.17 -4.37 39.90
C HIS A 105 6.66 -5.11 38.66
N ALA A 106 5.33 -5.23 38.50
CA ALA A 106 4.72 -5.84 37.32
C ALA A 106 4.97 -5.00 36.05
N ASP A 107 4.88 -3.67 36.14
CA ASP A 107 5.24 -2.78 35.03
C ASP A 107 6.72 -2.98 34.62
N GLY A 108 7.60 -3.17 35.60
CA GLY A 108 9.02 -3.44 35.36
C GLY A 108 9.30 -4.76 34.64
N GLN A 109 8.62 -5.83 35.04
CA GLN A 109 8.70 -7.12 34.35
C GLN A 109 8.19 -7.00 32.91
N ALA A 110 7.04 -6.33 32.72
CA ALA A 110 6.45 -6.11 31.40
C ALA A 110 7.38 -5.28 30.49
N LEU A 111 8.06 -4.26 31.02
CA LEU A 111 9.03 -3.48 30.26
C LEU A 111 10.20 -4.35 29.77
N GLN A 112 10.77 -5.17 30.65
CA GLN A 112 11.89 -6.07 30.34
C GLN A 112 11.53 -7.18 29.35
N THR A 113 10.25 -7.55 29.24
CA THR A 113 9.75 -8.47 28.21
C THR A 113 9.25 -7.75 26.95
N GLY A 114 9.22 -6.42 26.97
CA GLY A 114 8.77 -5.57 25.87
C GLY A 114 7.25 -5.60 25.65
N THR A 115 6.49 -5.85 26.71
CA THR A 115 5.02 -6.00 26.71
C THR A 115 4.34 -4.96 27.61
N LEU A 116 5.03 -3.89 28.02
CA LEU A 116 4.42 -2.82 28.81
C LEU A 116 3.49 -1.99 27.91
N GLU A 117 2.19 -2.19 28.09
CA GLU A 117 1.16 -1.40 27.42
C GLU A 117 1.17 0.05 27.91
N ASN A 118 0.87 0.99 27.01
CA ASN A 118 0.79 2.42 27.31
C ASN A 118 2.04 2.95 28.04
N LEU A 119 3.23 2.51 27.61
CA LEU A 119 4.51 2.89 28.19
C LEU A 119 4.67 4.41 28.37
N PHE A 120 4.18 5.22 27.41
CA PHE A 120 4.21 6.69 27.49
C PHE A 120 3.30 7.29 28.58
N ALA A 121 2.35 6.54 29.14
CA ALA A 121 1.53 6.97 30.27
C ALA A 121 2.18 6.61 31.63
N LYS A 122 3.21 5.75 31.61
CA LYS A 122 3.93 5.24 32.79
C LYS A 122 5.29 5.91 32.96
N LEU A 123 6.00 6.14 31.85
CA LEU A 123 7.30 6.82 31.81
C LEU A 123 7.14 8.28 31.35
N GLY A 124 8.09 9.12 31.74
CA GLY A 124 8.12 10.57 31.51
C GLY A 124 7.65 11.38 32.72
N ALA A 125 7.37 12.67 32.50
CA ALA A 125 6.82 13.57 33.52
C ALA A 125 5.29 13.64 33.46
N HIS A 126 4.64 13.22 34.56
CA HIS A 126 3.18 13.11 34.62
C HIS A 126 2.59 13.82 35.84
N LEU A 127 1.57 14.64 35.64
CA LEU A 127 0.81 15.22 36.74
C LEU A 127 0.08 14.12 37.51
N ARG A 128 0.21 14.11 38.84
CA ARG A 128 -0.41 13.13 39.75
C ARG A 128 -0.87 13.83 41.03
N VAL A 129 -1.85 13.22 41.68
CA VAL A 129 -2.24 13.57 43.05
C VAL A 129 -1.90 12.36 43.92
N LYS A 130 -0.99 12.52 44.87
CA LYS A 130 -0.57 11.49 45.82
C LYS A 130 -0.78 12.02 47.23
N GLU A 131 -1.43 11.24 48.08
CA GLU A 131 -1.82 11.66 49.44
C GLU A 131 -2.52 13.04 49.51
N GLY A 132 -3.33 13.37 48.49
CA GLY A 132 -4.04 14.67 48.40
C GLY A 132 -3.19 15.85 47.94
N VAL A 133 -1.89 15.65 47.68
CA VAL A 133 -0.96 16.67 47.19
C VAL A 133 -0.78 16.51 45.69
N MET A 134 -0.98 17.60 44.94
CA MET A 134 -0.71 17.64 43.50
C MET A 134 0.79 17.81 43.26
N GLY A 135 1.32 17.13 42.26
CA GLY A 135 2.71 17.26 41.85
C GLY A 135 3.00 16.50 40.57
N VAL A 136 4.27 16.37 40.23
CA VAL A 136 4.72 15.70 39.01
C VAL A 136 5.51 14.46 39.36
N ASN A 137 5.10 13.33 38.80
CA ASN A 137 5.84 12.08 38.86
C ASN A 137 6.80 12.01 37.67
N PHE A 138 8.10 12.03 37.93
CA PHE A 138 9.14 11.87 36.92
C PHE A 138 9.61 10.43 36.91
N THR A 139 9.55 9.79 35.74
CA THR A 139 9.92 8.37 35.59
C THR A 139 10.75 8.18 34.34
N VAL A 140 11.93 7.57 34.42
CA VAL A 140 12.81 7.37 33.25
C VAL A 140 13.54 6.04 33.30
N TRP A 141 13.69 5.38 32.16
CA TRP A 141 14.46 4.13 32.06
C TRP A 141 15.93 4.45 31.76
N ALA A 142 16.82 4.09 32.69
CA ALA A 142 18.26 4.29 32.58
C ALA A 142 18.98 3.16 33.36
N PRO A 143 18.97 1.93 32.84
CA PRO A 143 19.37 0.73 33.59
C PRO A 143 20.86 0.72 33.98
N HIS A 144 21.71 1.38 33.21
CA HIS A 144 23.16 1.47 33.45
C HIS A 144 23.58 2.71 34.24
N ALA A 145 22.62 3.58 34.58
CA ALA A 145 22.89 4.71 35.45
C ALA A 145 23.23 4.23 36.87
N SER A 146 24.22 4.86 37.50
CA SER A 146 24.50 4.74 38.94
C SER A 146 23.69 5.72 39.77
N ARG A 147 23.17 6.80 39.15
CA ARG A 147 22.26 7.78 39.74
C ARG A 147 21.50 8.52 38.64
N VAL A 148 20.23 8.81 38.88
CA VAL A 148 19.44 9.77 38.11
C VAL A 148 18.87 10.83 39.05
N SER A 149 18.89 12.09 38.62
CA SER A 149 18.21 13.20 39.28
C SER A 149 17.36 13.97 38.26
N VAL A 150 16.23 14.52 38.71
CA VAL A 150 15.47 15.49 37.91
C VAL A 150 15.95 16.90 38.24
N VAL A 151 16.23 17.69 37.19
CA VAL A 151 16.70 19.07 37.31
C VAL A 151 15.80 20.00 36.51
N GLY A 152 15.52 21.18 37.03
CA GLY A 152 14.64 22.15 36.40
C GLY A 152 14.65 23.50 37.11
N ALA A 153 13.79 24.42 36.66
CA ALA A 153 13.70 25.74 37.28
C ALA A 153 13.33 25.65 38.78
N PHE A 154 12.47 24.71 39.15
CA PHE A 154 12.00 24.46 40.51
C PHE A 154 13.08 24.01 41.51
N ASN A 155 14.25 23.58 41.04
CA ASN A 155 15.39 23.24 41.91
C ASN A 155 16.70 23.89 41.45
N GLU A 156 16.59 25.01 40.71
CA GLU A 156 17.74 25.79 40.22
C GLU A 156 18.73 24.95 39.37
N TRP A 157 18.21 23.94 38.68
CA TRP A 157 18.99 22.98 37.90
C TRP A 157 20.04 22.20 38.72
N ASP A 158 19.85 22.08 40.05
CA ASP A 158 20.78 21.37 40.94
C ASP A 158 20.39 19.90 41.13
N GLY A 159 21.09 19.00 40.42
CA GLY A 159 20.88 17.56 40.48
C GLY A 159 21.15 16.90 41.83
N ARG A 160 21.62 17.66 42.83
CA ARG A 160 21.77 17.18 44.21
C ARG A 160 20.46 17.17 44.99
N ARG A 161 19.47 17.99 44.59
CA ARG A 161 18.24 18.23 45.36
C ARG A 161 17.21 17.12 45.20
N HIS A 162 17.05 16.59 43.98
CA HIS A 162 15.99 15.63 43.64
C HIS A 162 16.54 14.35 42.98
N PRO A 163 17.36 13.53 43.67
CA PRO A 163 17.70 12.19 43.22
C PRO A 163 16.46 11.27 43.17
N LEU A 164 16.37 10.47 42.11
CA LEU A 164 15.31 9.48 41.89
C LEU A 164 15.64 8.15 42.59
N GLU A 165 14.61 7.37 42.88
CA GLU A 165 14.72 5.99 43.35
C GLU A 165 14.78 5.01 42.18
N ARG A 166 15.68 4.04 42.26
CA ARG A 166 15.88 3.00 41.25
C ARG A 166 15.05 1.77 41.55
N HIS A 167 14.26 1.36 40.56
CA HIS A 167 13.56 0.09 40.51
C HIS A 167 14.46 -1.03 39.96
N GLN A 168 14.14 -2.29 40.27
CA GLN A 168 14.89 -3.46 39.79
C GLN A 168 14.94 -3.57 38.25
N SER A 169 13.95 -3.02 37.55
CA SER A 169 13.89 -2.97 36.08
C SER A 169 14.84 -1.94 35.44
N GLY A 170 15.57 -1.16 36.24
CA GLY A 170 16.40 -0.05 35.75
C GLY A 170 15.62 1.24 35.48
N VAL A 171 14.36 1.29 35.87
CA VAL A 171 13.54 2.51 35.87
C VAL A 171 13.86 3.34 37.12
N TRP A 172 13.92 4.65 36.96
CA TRP A 172 14.13 5.63 38.02
C TRP A 172 12.87 6.46 38.20
N GLU A 173 12.46 6.71 39.44
CA GLU A 173 11.22 7.42 39.76
C GLU A 173 11.38 8.42 40.91
N LEU A 174 10.70 9.57 40.81
CA LEU A 174 10.47 10.50 41.93
C LEU A 174 9.17 11.27 41.72
N PHE A 175 8.37 11.38 42.78
CA PHE A 175 7.28 12.35 42.84
C PHE A 175 7.77 13.65 43.45
N VAL A 176 7.63 14.76 42.72
CA VAL A 176 7.95 16.11 43.22
C VAL A 176 6.62 16.85 43.44
N PRO A 177 6.22 17.07 44.70
CA PRO A 177 5.04 17.85 45.04
C PRO A 177 5.08 19.28 44.53
N ASP A 178 3.92 19.93 44.49
CA ASP A 178 3.73 21.36 44.20
C ASP A 178 4.13 21.79 42.78
N LEU A 179 4.60 20.88 41.93
CA LEU A 179 4.88 21.14 40.52
C LEU A 179 3.61 21.04 39.67
N GLY A 180 3.56 21.88 38.64
CA GLY A 180 2.46 21.96 37.69
C GLY A 180 2.90 21.82 36.23
N LEU A 181 1.95 22.06 35.32
CA LEU A 181 2.22 22.11 33.89
C LEU A 181 3.09 23.31 33.52
N GLY A 182 3.91 23.18 32.47
CA GLY A 182 4.80 24.24 31.98
C GLY A 182 6.17 24.30 32.66
N GLU A 183 6.41 23.50 33.70
CA GLU A 183 7.72 23.41 34.35
C GLU A 183 8.76 22.82 33.39
N LEU A 184 9.91 23.50 33.27
CA LEU A 184 11.03 23.00 32.46
C LEU A 184 11.89 22.02 33.27
N TYR A 185 12.26 20.90 32.64
CA TYR A 185 13.11 19.90 33.27
C TYR A 185 14.02 19.13 32.30
N LYS A 186 15.03 18.49 32.87
CA LYS A 186 15.92 17.48 32.28
C LYS A 186 16.26 16.41 33.32
N TYR A 187 16.87 15.32 32.86
CA TYR A 187 17.49 14.33 33.72
C TYR A 187 19.00 14.53 33.79
N GLU A 188 19.54 14.63 35.00
CA GLU A 188 20.97 14.50 35.26
C GLU A 188 21.28 13.02 35.51
N ILE A 189 21.93 12.37 34.55
CA ILE A 189 22.24 10.93 34.58
C ILE A 189 23.72 10.75 34.83
N ARG A 190 24.08 9.96 35.84
CA ARG A 190 25.45 9.54 36.11
C ARG A 190 25.62 8.07 35.77
N ASN A 191 26.60 7.70 34.95
CA ASN A 191 26.89 6.29 34.65
C ASN A 191 27.76 5.63 35.74
N ALA A 192 28.08 4.34 35.57
CA ALA A 192 28.91 3.58 36.52
C ALA A 192 30.36 4.11 36.59
N GLU A 193 30.89 4.63 35.48
CA GLU A 193 32.24 5.20 35.37
C GLU A 193 32.34 6.60 35.99
N GLY A 194 31.21 7.19 36.38
CA GLY A 194 31.13 8.45 37.08
C GLY A 194 30.98 9.69 36.20
N ALA A 195 30.85 9.52 34.87
CA ALA A 195 30.51 10.60 33.94
C ALA A 195 29.05 11.03 34.12
N VAL A 196 28.78 12.32 33.91
CA VAL A 196 27.48 12.97 34.13
C VAL A 196 26.98 13.59 32.84
N PHE A 197 25.70 13.34 32.52
CA PHE A 197 25.02 13.82 31.33
C PHE A 197 23.75 14.56 31.73
N LEU A 198 23.42 15.63 31.00
CA LEU A 198 22.11 16.28 31.05
C LEU A 198 21.33 15.85 29.83
N LYS A 199 20.24 15.10 30.05
CA LYS A 199 19.44 14.49 28.98
C LYS A 199 18.00 15.01 29.00
N THR A 200 17.48 15.24 27.80
CA THR A 200 16.04 15.45 27.57
C THR A 200 15.27 14.18 27.92
N ASP A 201 14.03 14.32 28.39
CA ASP A 201 13.15 13.18 28.52
C ASP A 201 12.77 12.64 27.12
N PRO A 202 13.13 11.39 26.76
CA PRO A 202 12.78 10.83 25.46
C PRO A 202 11.26 10.66 25.27
N LEU A 203 10.48 10.69 26.35
CA LEU A 203 9.02 10.58 26.35
C LEU A 203 8.32 11.92 26.59
N ALA A 204 9.04 13.03 26.54
CA ALA A 204 8.43 14.35 26.65
C ALA A 204 7.37 14.57 25.56
N PHE A 205 6.19 15.04 25.97
CA PHE A 205 5.13 15.44 25.05
C PHE A 205 5.32 16.86 24.50
N HIS A 206 6.20 17.66 25.12
CA HIS A 206 6.56 18.98 24.64
C HIS A 206 8.01 19.31 25.02
N THR A 207 8.74 19.91 24.09
CA THR A 207 10.16 20.26 24.25
C THR A 207 10.43 21.66 23.75
N GLU A 208 11.54 22.25 24.20
CA GLU A 208 12.04 23.49 23.62
C GLU A 208 12.47 23.31 22.15
N VAL A 209 12.47 24.42 21.40
CA VAL A 209 13.01 24.42 20.03
C VAL A 209 14.54 24.29 20.07
N TYR A 210 15.06 23.33 19.31
CA TYR A 210 16.50 23.11 19.13
C TYR A 210 17.23 24.42 18.75
N PRO A 211 18.41 24.74 19.32
CA PRO A 211 19.34 23.87 20.05
C PRO A 211 19.04 23.71 21.55
N LYS A 212 17.98 24.32 22.06
CA LYS A 212 17.56 24.05 23.44
C LYS A 212 16.83 22.72 23.49
N THR A 213 17.03 21.97 24.57
CA THR A 213 16.57 20.57 24.65
C THR A 213 15.87 20.25 25.98
N ALA A 214 15.45 21.23 26.78
CA ALA A 214 14.66 20.91 27.96
C ALA A 214 13.25 20.44 27.58
N ALA A 215 12.68 19.56 28.40
CA ALA A 215 11.30 19.12 28.29
C ALA A 215 10.40 20.00 29.16
N PHE A 216 9.13 20.12 28.78
CA PHE A 216 8.10 20.75 29.60
C PHE A 216 7.24 19.68 30.25
N VAL A 217 6.86 19.87 31.50
CA VAL A 217 5.77 19.08 32.11
C VAL A 217 4.49 19.44 31.36
N HIS A 218 3.92 18.47 30.68
CA HIS A 218 2.79 18.70 29.77
C HIS A 218 1.80 17.53 29.85
N ASP A 219 0.51 17.80 29.72
CA ASP A 219 -0.55 16.79 29.74
C ASP A 219 -1.28 16.77 28.40
N CYS A 220 -0.77 15.97 27.47
CA CYS A 220 -1.30 15.88 26.11
C CYS A 220 -2.76 15.42 26.05
N ARG A 221 -3.29 14.76 27.10
CA ARG A 221 -4.67 14.25 27.12
C ARG A 221 -5.71 15.34 27.36
N ARG A 222 -5.30 16.53 27.80
CA ARG A 222 -6.17 17.67 28.07
C ARG A 222 -6.00 18.82 27.06
N CYS A 223 -5.24 18.57 26.00
CA CYS A 223 -4.84 19.59 25.03
C CYS A 223 -5.89 19.88 23.95
N HIS A 224 -6.73 18.90 23.60
CA HIS A 224 -7.73 19.05 22.54
C HIS A 224 -8.99 18.24 22.84
N ASP A 225 -10.16 18.86 22.62
CA ASP A 225 -11.46 18.22 22.73
C ASP A 225 -11.85 17.63 21.36
N TRP A 226 -11.55 16.35 21.15
CA TRP A 226 -11.79 15.65 19.89
C TRP A 226 -13.28 15.53 19.54
N SER A 227 -13.62 15.79 18.27
CA SER A 227 -14.97 15.59 17.72
C SER A 227 -15.08 14.43 16.71
N ASP A 228 -14.02 13.64 16.57
CA ASP A 228 -13.83 12.62 15.53
C ASP A 228 -14.21 11.19 15.96
N ALA A 229 -14.91 11.02 17.07
CA ALA A 229 -15.31 9.69 17.57
C ALA A 229 -15.99 8.79 16.50
N PRO A 230 -16.86 9.31 15.59
CA PRO A 230 -17.41 8.49 14.50
C PRO A 230 -16.35 7.98 13.52
N TRP A 231 -15.34 8.81 13.20
CA TRP A 231 -14.23 8.42 12.33
C TRP A 231 -13.41 7.31 12.99
N MET A 232 -13.01 7.51 14.24
CA MET A 232 -12.19 6.55 14.99
C MET A 232 -12.88 5.19 15.14
N ALA A 233 -14.21 5.17 15.36
CA ALA A 233 -14.99 3.93 15.41
C ALA A 233 -14.91 3.15 14.08
N ARG A 234 -15.11 3.82 12.94
CA ARG A 234 -15.00 3.19 11.61
C ARG A 234 -13.57 2.73 11.31
N ALA A 235 -12.57 3.55 11.65
CA ALA A 235 -11.16 3.21 11.45
C ALA A 235 -10.73 1.96 12.24
N MET A 236 -11.33 1.72 13.41
CA MET A 236 -11.12 0.51 14.21
C MET A 236 -11.77 -0.75 13.61
N GLU A 237 -12.92 -0.62 12.94
CA GLU A 237 -13.63 -1.73 12.30
C GLU A 237 -13.00 -2.17 10.98
N ALA A 238 -12.33 -1.25 10.27
CA ALA A 238 -11.72 -1.52 8.98
C ALA A 238 -10.56 -2.54 9.07
N SER A 239 -10.56 -3.51 8.14
CA SER A 239 -9.55 -4.57 8.07
C SER A 239 -8.19 -4.08 7.53
N GLY A 240 -8.14 -2.91 6.90
CA GLY A 240 -6.93 -2.31 6.33
C GLY A 240 -7.22 -1.06 5.51
N TRP A 241 -6.44 -0.85 4.46
CA TRP A 241 -6.65 0.12 3.39
C TRP A 241 -7.75 -0.37 2.44
N GLU A 242 -8.51 0.57 1.89
CA GLU A 242 -9.52 0.32 0.87
C GLU A 242 -9.19 1.15 -0.37
N LEU A 243 -8.94 0.49 -1.50
CA LEU A 243 -8.76 1.16 -2.79
C LEU A 243 -10.13 1.59 -3.36
N PRO A 244 -10.22 2.74 -4.05
CA PRO A 244 -9.14 3.63 -4.44
C PRO A 244 -8.63 4.53 -3.30
N VAL A 245 -7.31 4.78 -3.26
CA VAL A 245 -6.69 5.71 -2.32
C VAL A 245 -6.06 6.86 -3.11
N ALA A 246 -6.30 8.10 -2.67
CA ALA A 246 -5.64 9.30 -3.16
C ALA A 246 -4.95 10.00 -1.98
N ILE A 247 -3.63 10.17 -2.07
CA ILE A 247 -2.79 10.73 -1.00
C ILE A 247 -2.11 11.99 -1.51
N HIS A 248 -2.24 13.08 -0.75
CA HIS A 248 -1.48 14.31 -0.98
C HIS A 248 -0.38 14.45 0.07
N ARG A 249 0.87 14.67 -0.34
CA ARG A 249 2.00 14.82 0.58
C ARG A 249 2.28 16.29 0.86
N VAL A 250 2.48 16.62 2.13
CA VAL A 250 2.79 17.97 2.62
C VAL A 250 4.09 17.93 3.38
N THR A 251 5.02 18.82 3.00
CA THR A 251 6.29 18.98 3.71
C THR A 251 6.25 20.22 4.60
N LEU A 252 6.59 20.06 5.88
CA LEU A 252 6.79 21.21 6.76
C LEU A 252 8.23 21.71 6.64
N ARG A 253 8.41 22.98 6.27
CA ARG A 253 9.73 23.63 6.23
C ARG A 253 9.61 25.14 6.39
N GLU A 254 10.65 25.77 6.94
CA GLU A 254 10.75 27.23 6.98
C GLU A 254 10.88 27.79 5.55
N SER A 255 9.76 28.24 4.98
CA SER A 255 9.68 28.84 3.65
C SER A 255 8.83 30.11 3.69
N THR A 256 9.15 31.07 2.83
CA THR A 256 8.39 32.33 2.70
C THR A 256 7.13 32.20 1.86
N VAL A 257 7.00 31.13 1.07
CA VAL A 257 5.82 30.81 0.26
C VAL A 257 5.26 29.49 0.75
N ALA A 258 4.00 29.53 1.18
CA ALA A 258 3.22 28.36 1.55
C ALA A 258 2.28 28.01 0.39
N ASP A 259 2.19 26.72 0.07
CA ASP A 259 1.28 26.16 -0.92
C ASP A 259 0.74 24.82 -0.41
N PRO A 260 -0.24 24.19 -1.08
CA PRO A 260 -0.80 22.95 -0.58
C PRO A 260 0.19 21.79 -0.40
N GLY A 261 1.32 21.76 -1.12
CA GLY A 261 2.37 20.75 -0.95
C GLY A 261 3.36 21.07 0.17
N GLN A 262 3.31 22.28 0.73
CA GLN A 262 4.32 22.74 1.68
C GLN A 262 3.89 23.93 2.53
N VAL A 263 4.04 23.79 3.84
CA VAL A 263 3.68 24.83 4.82
C VAL A 263 4.82 25.08 5.82
N ALA A 264 4.79 26.24 6.48
CA ALA A 264 5.76 26.64 7.50
C ALA A 264 5.29 26.37 8.92
N THR A 265 3.98 26.23 9.16
CA THR A 265 3.42 25.99 10.49
C THR A 265 2.25 25.02 10.48
N TYR A 266 1.93 24.42 11.63
CA TYR A 266 0.75 23.57 11.78
C TYR A 266 -0.55 24.33 11.51
N GLY A 267 -0.66 25.58 11.94
CA GLY A 267 -1.84 26.42 11.64
C GLY A 267 -2.13 26.57 10.14
N GLN A 268 -1.09 26.64 9.30
CA GLN A 268 -1.25 26.73 7.85
C GLN A 268 -1.80 25.45 7.20
N LEU A 269 -1.72 24.28 7.87
CA LEU A 269 -2.34 23.05 7.38
C LEU A 269 -3.87 23.22 7.26
N GLY A 270 -4.49 23.83 8.27
CA GLY A 270 -5.93 24.11 8.27
C GLY A 270 -6.34 25.15 7.22
N ASP A 271 -5.55 26.21 7.06
CA ASP A 271 -5.91 27.35 6.20
C ASP A 271 -5.63 27.10 4.71
N ILE A 272 -4.61 26.30 4.37
CA ILE A 272 -4.11 26.14 2.99
C ILE A 272 -4.35 24.72 2.48
N VAL A 273 -3.97 23.71 3.27
CA VAL A 273 -3.97 22.32 2.83
C VAL A 273 -5.38 21.73 2.89
N LEU A 274 -6.11 21.91 4.00
CA LEU A 274 -7.43 21.29 4.18
C LEU A 274 -8.46 21.67 3.09
N PRO A 275 -8.59 22.94 2.67
CA PRO A 275 -9.48 23.30 1.56
C PRO A 275 -9.07 22.62 0.25
N TRP A 276 -7.77 22.59 -0.06
CA TRP A 276 -7.24 21.94 -1.27
C TRP A 276 -7.54 20.44 -1.31
N LEU A 277 -7.36 19.74 -0.18
CA LEU A 277 -7.66 18.31 -0.08
C LEU A 277 -9.14 18.04 -0.37
N SER A 278 -10.01 18.87 0.21
CA SER A 278 -11.47 18.74 0.09
C SER A 278 -11.94 19.02 -1.34
N GLU A 279 -11.42 20.08 -1.97
CA GLU A 279 -11.77 20.46 -3.35
C GLU A 279 -11.34 19.42 -4.39
N ARG A 280 -10.27 18.68 -4.13
CA ARG A 280 -9.71 17.66 -5.05
C ARG A 280 -10.06 16.23 -4.70
N GLY A 281 -10.80 16.00 -3.62
CA GLY A 281 -11.26 14.66 -3.22
C GLY A 281 -10.14 13.72 -2.80
N PHE A 282 -9.09 14.24 -2.15
CA PHE A 282 -8.06 13.38 -1.56
C PHE A 282 -8.61 12.60 -0.37
N SER A 283 -8.33 11.30 -0.31
CA SER A 283 -8.74 10.43 0.80
C SER A 283 -7.84 10.58 2.03
N HIS A 284 -6.57 10.94 1.82
CA HIS A 284 -5.58 11.03 2.89
C HIS A 284 -4.57 12.15 2.63
N VAL A 285 -3.95 12.63 3.71
CA VAL A 285 -2.82 13.55 3.69
C VAL A 285 -1.61 12.93 4.38
N GLU A 286 -0.45 12.95 3.73
CA GLU A 286 0.83 12.52 4.30
C GLU A 286 1.60 13.75 4.80
N LEU A 287 1.93 13.77 6.09
CA LEU A 287 2.66 14.87 6.75
C LEU A 287 4.12 14.49 6.96
N ALA A 288 5.04 15.17 6.27
CA ALA A 288 6.47 15.07 6.48
C ALA A 288 6.94 16.14 7.49
N PHE A 289 7.13 15.73 8.75
CA PHE A 289 7.49 16.60 9.88
C PHE A 289 8.97 16.97 9.96
N TRP A 290 9.81 16.34 9.16
CA TRP A 290 11.25 16.48 9.29
C TRP A 290 11.81 16.87 7.93
N ALA A 291 12.34 18.09 7.83
CA ALA A 291 13.10 18.49 6.66
C ALA A 291 14.46 17.78 6.65
N ASP A 292 15.10 17.70 5.48
CA ASP A 292 16.41 17.08 5.35
C ASP A 292 17.44 17.71 6.31
N GLY A 293 18.03 16.87 7.15
CA GLY A 293 19.03 17.28 8.15
C GLY A 293 18.46 17.77 9.48
N GLU A 294 17.13 17.79 9.67
CA GLU A 294 16.54 18.05 10.98
C GLU A 294 16.68 16.86 11.92
N THR A 295 16.86 17.17 13.21
CA THR A 295 17.08 16.18 14.27
C THR A 295 15.91 16.20 15.23
N VAL A 296 15.46 15.02 15.65
CA VAL A 296 14.33 14.89 16.57
C VAL A 296 14.81 15.08 18.02
N ALA A 297 14.25 16.06 18.73
CA ALA A 297 14.54 16.28 20.15
C ALA A 297 13.75 15.34 21.09
N GLY A 298 12.61 14.80 20.62
CA GLY A 298 11.82 13.79 21.32
C GLY A 298 10.88 13.05 20.36
N TYR A 299 10.68 11.75 20.59
CA TYR A 299 9.89 10.90 19.68
C TYR A 299 8.38 11.03 19.93
N PHE A 300 7.99 11.43 21.14
CA PHE A 300 6.59 11.57 21.58
C PHE A 300 6.10 13.02 21.54
N THR A 301 6.75 13.87 20.74
CA THR A 301 6.37 15.28 20.57
C THR A 301 6.36 15.63 19.08
N PRO A 302 5.37 16.40 18.61
CA PRO A 302 5.48 17.08 17.32
C PRO A 302 6.64 18.06 17.38
N ASN A 303 7.20 18.38 16.21
CA ASN A 303 8.34 19.29 16.11
C ASN A 303 7.93 20.69 16.57
N PRO A 304 8.45 21.19 17.71
CA PRO A 304 8.03 22.48 18.27
C PRO A 304 8.41 23.68 17.39
N ARG A 305 9.25 23.47 16.37
CA ARG A 305 9.61 24.48 15.36
C ARG A 305 8.40 24.95 14.54
N TYR A 306 7.44 24.06 14.28
CA TYR A 306 6.33 24.35 13.37
C TYR A 306 5.05 24.81 14.07
N GLY A 307 5.02 24.84 15.40
CA GLY A 307 3.86 25.29 16.14
C GLY A 307 3.60 24.46 17.38
N ARG A 308 2.39 24.57 17.90
CA ARG A 308 1.99 23.88 19.14
C ARG A 308 1.32 22.54 18.84
N PRO A 309 1.43 21.55 19.74
CA PRO A 309 0.69 20.28 19.67
C PRO A 309 -0.80 20.42 19.33
N GLU A 310 -1.48 21.39 19.93
CA GLU A 310 -2.91 21.61 19.78
C GLU A 310 -3.30 22.01 18.35
N GLU A 311 -2.43 22.73 17.64
CA GLU A 311 -2.67 23.15 16.25
C GLU A 311 -2.68 21.94 15.31
N LEU A 312 -1.79 20.97 15.55
CA LEU A 312 -1.76 19.71 14.82
C LEU A 312 -2.99 18.85 15.14
N MET A 313 -3.37 18.73 16.42
CA MET A 313 -4.57 17.99 16.82
C MET A 313 -5.83 18.57 16.16
N ALA A 314 -5.97 19.90 16.16
CA ALA A 314 -7.08 20.58 15.52
C ALA A 314 -7.15 20.33 14.00
N PHE A 315 -5.99 20.26 13.32
CA PHE A 315 -5.94 19.91 11.90
C PHE A 315 -6.41 18.46 11.66
N ILE A 316 -5.92 17.50 12.45
CA ILE A 316 -6.30 16.08 12.32
C ILE A 316 -7.79 15.89 12.56
N ASP A 317 -8.35 16.51 13.61
CA ASP A 317 -9.80 16.48 13.88
C ASP A 317 -10.60 17.07 12.70
N ALA A 318 -10.13 18.18 12.14
CA ALA A 318 -10.77 18.81 10.98
C ALA A 318 -10.70 17.97 9.70
N CYS A 319 -9.64 17.17 9.52
CA CYS A 319 -9.53 16.15 8.46
C CYS A 319 -10.56 15.03 8.66
N HIS A 320 -10.66 14.48 9.87
CA HIS A 320 -11.60 13.39 10.17
C HIS A 320 -13.07 13.81 10.00
N GLN A 321 -13.42 15.05 10.35
CA GLN A 321 -14.75 15.62 10.09
C GLN A 321 -15.10 15.72 8.59
N ARG A 322 -14.11 15.61 7.70
CA ARG A 322 -14.25 15.65 6.23
C ARG A 322 -13.94 14.32 5.58
N ASP A 323 -13.88 13.25 6.37
CA ASP A 323 -13.55 11.90 5.92
C ASP A 323 -12.16 11.79 5.25
N ILE A 324 -11.18 12.58 5.71
CA ILE A 324 -9.79 12.56 5.24
C ILE A 324 -8.92 11.95 6.34
N GLY A 325 -8.17 10.88 6.02
CA GLY A 325 -7.23 10.28 6.94
C GLY A 325 -5.86 10.98 6.97
N VAL A 326 -5.15 10.91 8.09
CA VAL A 326 -3.83 11.52 8.28
C VAL A 326 -2.76 10.45 8.40
N ILE A 327 -1.74 10.54 7.55
CA ILE A 327 -0.56 9.68 7.54
C ILE A 327 0.62 10.49 8.07
N LEU A 328 1.32 9.95 9.05
CA LEU A 328 2.52 10.58 9.59
C LEU A 328 3.78 9.95 8.98
N ASP A 329 4.70 10.79 8.50
CA ASP A 329 6.05 10.35 8.13
C ASP A 329 6.81 9.89 9.39
N TRP A 330 6.76 8.58 9.62
CA TRP A 330 7.21 7.91 10.83
C TRP A 330 8.55 7.24 10.54
N ILE A 331 9.61 8.05 10.60
CA ILE A 331 10.99 7.59 10.41
C ILE A 331 11.78 7.42 11.73
N PRO A 332 11.25 6.84 12.84
CA PRO A 332 12.09 6.60 14.00
C PRO A 332 13.34 5.73 13.74
N PRO A 333 13.33 4.68 12.89
CA PRO A 333 14.42 3.72 12.91
C PRO A 333 15.73 4.19 12.30
N ARG A 334 15.85 5.42 11.77
CA ARG A 334 17.04 5.87 11.01
C ARG A 334 17.71 7.16 11.49
N ILE A 335 17.39 7.76 12.64
CA ILE A 335 17.96 9.10 12.96
C ILE A 335 18.23 9.21 14.47
N PRO A 336 19.49 9.00 14.88
CA PRO A 336 20.38 10.16 15.09
C PRO A 336 21.75 10.01 14.40
N LEU A 337 22.38 11.14 14.05
CA LEU A 337 23.84 11.18 13.84
C LEU A 337 24.53 10.94 15.20
N GLU A 338 25.73 10.34 15.19
CA GLU A 338 26.52 10.13 16.42
C GLU A 338 26.71 11.46 17.16
N GLY A 339 26.33 11.52 18.45
CA GLY A 339 26.43 12.72 19.29
C GLY A 339 25.11 13.45 19.60
N GLN A 340 23.97 13.02 19.05
CA GLN A 340 22.64 13.53 19.46
C GLN A 340 22.16 12.92 20.78
N GLU A 341 21.19 13.57 21.45
CA GLU A 341 20.76 13.29 22.84
C GLU A 341 20.45 11.82 23.14
N LEU A 342 19.89 11.06 22.18
CA LEU A 342 19.50 9.65 22.35
C LEU A 342 20.53 8.63 21.84
N SER A 343 21.56 9.07 21.12
CA SER A 343 22.63 8.17 20.64
C SER A 343 23.51 7.62 21.78
N TRP A 344 23.44 8.22 22.96
CA TRP A 344 24.13 7.73 24.14
C TRP A 344 23.44 8.29 25.39
N PHE A 345 22.49 7.53 25.95
CA PHE A 345 21.55 8.06 26.95
C PHE A 345 22.06 7.88 28.39
N ASP A 346 22.36 6.64 28.79
CA ASP A 346 22.76 6.27 30.16
C ASP A 346 24.21 5.76 30.27
N GLY A 347 25.01 5.96 29.22
CA GLY A 347 26.33 5.36 29.09
C GLY A 347 26.38 4.21 28.08
N THR A 348 25.23 3.80 27.53
CA THR A 348 25.13 2.73 26.52
C THR A 348 24.45 3.19 25.22
N ARG A 349 24.69 2.42 24.14
CA ARG A 349 24.02 2.59 22.85
C ARG A 349 22.67 1.86 22.88
N ILE A 350 21.67 2.43 22.22
CA ILE A 350 20.34 1.82 22.03
C ILE A 350 20.11 1.38 20.57
N TYR A 351 21.20 1.24 19.80
CA TYR A 351 21.24 0.89 18.38
C TYR A 351 22.26 -0.23 18.12
N ASP A 352 21.98 -1.05 17.11
CA ASP A 352 22.72 -2.28 16.81
C ASP A 352 23.63 -2.16 15.57
N ARG A 353 23.35 -1.21 14.67
CA ARG A 353 24.09 -1.07 13.40
C ARG A 353 24.11 0.36 12.86
N ASP A 354 25.15 0.66 12.11
CA ASP A 354 25.16 1.76 11.15
C ASP A 354 24.40 1.31 9.88
N ASP A 355 23.45 2.13 9.43
CA ASP A 355 22.72 1.95 8.19
C ASP A 355 23.45 2.64 7.02
N VAL A 356 23.06 2.27 5.80
CA VAL A 356 23.52 2.88 4.56
C VAL A 356 23.19 4.38 4.58
N GLY A 357 24.24 5.21 4.57
CA GLY A 357 24.09 6.67 4.66
C GLY A 357 24.55 7.29 6.00
N GLY A 358 25.18 6.53 6.90
CA GLY A 358 25.79 7.06 8.13
C GLY A 358 24.79 7.36 9.25
N ARG A 359 23.63 6.68 9.21
CA ARG A 359 22.51 6.77 10.16
C ARG A 359 22.53 5.58 11.12
N LEU A 360 22.03 5.72 12.34
CA LEU A 360 21.99 4.63 13.34
C LEU A 360 20.60 3.98 13.38
N ALA A 361 20.55 2.65 13.58
CA ALA A 361 19.29 1.91 13.65
C ALA A 361 19.04 1.27 15.03
N PHE A 362 17.85 1.46 15.61
CA PHE A 362 17.50 0.97 16.96
C PHE A 362 17.72 -0.54 17.14
N ASP A 363 18.21 -0.95 18.31
CA ASP A 363 18.42 -2.36 18.64
C ASP A 363 17.11 -3.01 19.10
N LEU A 364 16.39 -3.63 18.17
CA LEU A 364 15.09 -4.26 18.46
C LEU A 364 15.18 -5.64 19.09
N GLU A 365 16.39 -6.20 19.22
CA GLU A 365 16.63 -7.40 20.02
C GLU A 365 16.44 -7.09 21.51
N ARG A 366 16.68 -5.84 21.93
CA ARG A 366 16.37 -5.35 23.28
C ARG A 366 14.86 -5.12 23.43
N PRO A 367 14.17 -5.89 24.29
CA PRO A 367 12.72 -5.77 24.44
C PRO A 367 12.25 -4.38 24.85
N GLU A 368 13.01 -3.65 25.67
CA GLU A 368 12.68 -2.30 26.13
C GLU A 368 12.72 -1.28 24.98
N VAL A 369 13.72 -1.40 24.09
CA VAL A 369 13.87 -0.53 22.92
C VAL A 369 12.77 -0.80 21.90
N ARG A 370 12.44 -2.08 21.68
CA ARG A 370 11.29 -2.48 20.85
C ARG A 370 9.98 -1.94 21.43
N ASN A 371 9.77 -2.07 22.74
CA ASN A 371 8.58 -1.54 23.41
C ASN A 371 8.49 -0.02 23.31
N PHE A 372 9.61 0.71 23.40
CA PHE A 372 9.68 2.16 23.21
C PHE A 372 9.20 2.57 21.80
N LEU A 373 9.69 1.91 20.74
CA LEU A 373 9.25 2.22 19.38
C LEU A 373 7.79 1.85 19.13
N LEU A 374 7.34 0.70 19.61
CA LEU A 374 5.93 0.32 19.50
C LEU A 374 5.02 1.28 20.26
N ALA A 375 5.42 1.70 21.46
CA ALA A 375 4.70 2.69 22.23
C ALA A 375 4.65 4.03 21.50
N ASN A 376 5.69 4.39 20.75
CA ASN A 376 5.71 5.59 19.91
C ASN A 376 4.70 5.51 18.77
N ALA A 377 4.66 4.38 18.06
CA ALA A 377 3.67 4.15 17.01
C ALA A 377 2.24 4.27 17.56
N LEU A 378 1.99 3.63 18.71
CA LEU A 378 0.69 3.67 19.39
C LEU A 378 0.37 5.07 19.93
N PHE A 379 1.36 5.83 20.38
CA PHE A 379 1.16 7.19 20.86
C PHE A 379 0.57 8.10 19.77
N TRP A 380 1.14 8.09 18.56
CA TRP A 380 0.63 8.91 17.45
C TRP A 380 -0.82 8.55 17.10
N ARG A 381 -1.18 7.27 17.17
CA ARG A 381 -2.56 6.83 16.96
C ARG A 381 -3.49 7.15 18.12
N GLN A 382 -3.07 6.95 19.37
CA GLN A 382 -3.96 7.05 20.54
C GLN A 382 -4.09 8.48 21.08
N VAL A 383 -3.08 9.32 20.88
CA VAL A 383 -3.03 10.69 21.41
C VAL A 383 -3.29 11.74 20.33
N TYR A 384 -2.76 11.52 19.12
CA TYR A 384 -2.95 12.43 17.98
C TYR A 384 -3.94 11.92 16.94
N HIS A 385 -4.49 10.71 17.12
CA HIS A 385 -5.44 10.10 16.18
C HIS A 385 -4.91 9.93 14.75
N VAL A 386 -3.59 9.78 14.57
CA VAL A 386 -2.99 9.46 13.26
C VAL A 386 -3.47 8.10 12.76
N ASP A 387 -3.88 8.02 11.49
CA ASP A 387 -4.47 6.82 10.88
C ASP A 387 -3.45 5.82 10.35
N ALA A 388 -2.31 6.31 9.86
CA ALA A 388 -1.25 5.47 9.30
C ALA A 388 0.14 6.07 9.52
N LEU A 389 1.14 5.18 9.51
CA LEU A 389 2.55 5.54 9.67
C LEU A 389 3.30 5.22 8.38
N ARG A 390 4.08 6.18 7.87
CA ARG A 390 4.94 5.95 6.71
C ARG A 390 6.33 5.50 7.17
N THR A 391 6.86 4.45 6.53
CA THR A 391 8.24 3.96 6.73
C THR A 391 8.75 3.33 5.43
N ASP A 392 9.99 2.83 5.40
CA ASP A 392 10.52 2.13 4.22
C ASP A 392 10.27 0.62 4.28
N THR A 393 10.28 -0.05 3.11
CA THR A 393 9.87 -1.45 2.99
C THR A 393 10.78 -2.38 3.78
N ARG A 394 12.09 -2.12 3.74
CA ARG A 394 13.09 -2.95 4.44
C ARG A 394 12.94 -2.84 5.94
N THR A 395 12.82 -1.63 6.47
CA THR A 395 12.55 -1.40 7.89
C THR A 395 11.30 -2.15 8.32
N PHE A 396 10.19 -2.01 7.60
CA PHE A 396 8.96 -2.71 7.99
C PHE A 396 9.16 -4.23 8.02
N ALA A 397 9.74 -4.80 6.97
CA ALA A 397 9.96 -6.25 6.84
C ALA A 397 10.89 -6.82 7.92
N GLU A 398 12.05 -6.20 8.15
CA GLU A 398 13.06 -6.71 9.08
C GLU A 398 12.68 -6.48 10.55
N ARG A 399 11.90 -5.43 10.84
CA ARG A 399 11.83 -4.86 12.19
C ARG A 399 10.44 -4.76 12.79
N LEU A 400 9.38 -4.69 11.98
CA LEU A 400 8.01 -4.44 12.46
C LEU A 400 7.06 -5.60 12.13
N GLN A 401 7.29 -6.27 10.99
CA GLN A 401 6.46 -7.35 10.53
C GLN A 401 6.41 -8.50 11.57
N GLY A 402 5.20 -8.97 11.86
CA GLY A 402 4.96 -10.06 12.80
C GLY A 402 4.90 -9.65 14.29
N GLN A 403 5.04 -8.37 14.61
CA GLN A 403 4.84 -7.88 15.98
C GLN A 403 3.36 -7.62 16.26
N ALA A 404 2.77 -8.32 17.24
CA ALA A 404 1.33 -8.24 17.55
C ALA A 404 0.82 -6.81 17.84
N ALA A 405 1.66 -5.95 18.41
CA ALA A 405 1.31 -4.54 18.68
C ALA A 405 1.11 -3.71 17.39
N VAL A 406 1.62 -4.20 16.25
CA VAL A 406 1.52 -3.56 14.92
C VAL A 406 0.25 -3.97 14.19
N ASP A 407 -0.41 -5.07 14.59
CA ASP A 407 -1.59 -5.63 13.91
C ASP A 407 -2.80 -4.68 13.86
N GLY A 408 -2.79 -3.62 14.68
CA GLY A 408 -3.80 -2.56 14.69
C GLY A 408 -3.46 -1.31 13.87
N LEU A 409 -2.26 -1.21 13.31
CA LEU A 409 -1.74 -0.01 12.63
C LEU A 409 -1.77 -0.18 11.11
N ARG A 410 -1.90 0.93 10.37
CA ARG A 410 -1.76 0.98 8.92
C ARG A 410 -0.40 1.58 8.55
N PHE A 411 0.19 1.07 7.48
CA PHE A 411 1.48 1.54 6.99
C PHE A 411 1.42 1.95 5.53
N LEU A 412 2.15 3.02 5.22
CA LEU A 412 2.49 3.44 3.87
C LEU A 412 3.98 3.16 3.66
N LEU A 413 4.35 2.23 2.77
CA LEU A 413 5.75 1.85 2.55
C LEU A 413 6.34 2.58 1.37
N ARG A 414 7.19 3.57 1.65
CA ARG A 414 7.79 4.46 0.66
C ARG A 414 9.29 4.57 0.92
N GLU A 415 10.09 4.40 -0.12
CA GLU A 415 11.55 4.62 -0.04
C GLU A 415 11.89 6.12 0.00
N ASP A 416 12.90 6.50 0.77
CA ASP A 416 13.42 7.89 0.80
C ASP A 416 14.13 8.24 -0.52
N GLU A 417 14.99 7.33 -0.99
CA GLU A 417 15.74 7.47 -2.24
C GLU A 417 15.54 6.22 -3.12
N PRO A 418 14.42 6.15 -3.86
CA PRO A 418 14.18 5.03 -4.75
C PRO A 418 15.23 5.00 -5.87
N ARG A 419 15.91 3.86 -6.00
CA ARG A 419 16.82 3.59 -7.13
C ARG A 419 16.11 2.69 -8.15
N PRO A 420 16.04 3.11 -9.42
CA PRO A 420 15.56 2.28 -10.52
C PRO A 420 16.20 0.89 -10.52
N THR A 421 15.37 -0.14 -10.60
CA THR A 421 15.87 -1.52 -10.71
C THR A 421 16.16 -1.95 -12.16
N LEU A 422 15.68 -1.19 -13.14
CA LEU A 422 15.90 -1.40 -14.56
C LEU A 422 17.01 -0.50 -15.12
N THR A 423 17.69 -0.98 -16.14
CA THR A 423 18.64 -0.17 -16.92
C THR A 423 17.90 0.86 -17.78
N ALA A 424 18.59 1.94 -18.15
CA ALA A 424 18.02 2.97 -19.04
C ALA A 424 17.57 2.40 -20.41
N THR A 425 18.26 1.36 -20.91
CA THR A 425 17.91 0.69 -22.17
C THR A 425 16.62 -0.11 -22.03
N GLU A 426 16.47 -0.91 -20.98
CA GLU A 426 15.24 -1.66 -20.72
C GLU A 426 14.03 -0.72 -20.56
N CYS A 427 14.21 0.37 -19.82
CA CYS A 427 13.18 1.41 -19.70
C CYS A 427 12.80 2.00 -21.07
N ALA A 428 13.79 2.36 -21.89
CA ALA A 428 13.54 2.93 -23.21
C ALA A 428 12.81 1.94 -24.14
N ASP A 429 13.18 0.66 -24.13
CA ASP A 429 12.56 -0.37 -24.97
C ASP A 429 11.12 -0.67 -24.56
N LEU A 430 10.80 -0.70 -23.27
CA LEU A 430 9.42 -0.82 -22.80
C LEU A 430 8.57 0.38 -23.23
N ILE A 431 9.06 1.59 -23.01
CA ILE A 431 8.31 2.84 -23.24
C ILE A 431 8.12 3.10 -24.73
N ALA A 432 9.13 2.77 -25.54
CA ALA A 432 9.01 2.80 -26.99
C ALA A 432 8.12 1.67 -27.53
N GLY A 433 7.64 0.74 -26.69
CA GLY A 433 6.85 -0.40 -27.12
C GLY A 433 7.61 -1.34 -28.05
N CYS A 434 8.89 -1.55 -27.77
CA CYS A 434 9.81 -2.32 -28.60
C CYS A 434 10.26 -3.62 -27.93
N HIS A 435 9.89 -3.83 -26.66
CA HIS A 435 10.19 -5.04 -25.92
C HIS A 435 9.26 -6.19 -26.35
N THR A 436 9.84 -7.35 -26.66
CA THR A 436 9.09 -8.52 -27.16
C THR A 436 8.55 -9.41 -26.04
N ASP A 437 9.10 -9.30 -24.83
CA ASP A 437 8.65 -10.04 -23.65
C ASP A 437 8.40 -9.13 -22.45
N PRO A 438 7.28 -8.38 -22.42
CA PRO A 438 7.01 -7.45 -21.31
C PRO A 438 6.97 -8.12 -19.93
N HIS A 439 6.63 -9.42 -19.84
CA HIS A 439 6.61 -10.17 -18.57
C HIS A 439 8.01 -10.36 -17.97
N ALA A 440 9.08 -10.21 -18.74
CA ALA A 440 10.45 -10.27 -18.23
C ALA A 440 10.83 -9.02 -17.41
N LEU A 441 10.02 -7.96 -17.46
CA LEU A 441 10.29 -6.68 -16.81
C LEU A 441 9.11 -6.17 -15.97
N LEU A 442 7.87 -6.30 -16.46
CA LEU A 442 6.63 -5.87 -15.80
C LEU A 442 6.06 -6.95 -14.88
N GLY A 443 5.35 -6.54 -13.82
CA GLY A 443 4.86 -7.42 -12.77
C GLY A 443 5.92 -7.70 -11.69
N PRO A 444 5.69 -8.71 -10.83
CA PRO A 444 6.54 -9.00 -9.69
C PRO A 444 7.83 -9.73 -10.08
N HIS A 445 8.97 -9.25 -9.58
CA HIS A 445 10.30 -9.80 -9.84
C HIS A 445 11.12 -9.90 -8.55
N PRO A 446 12.00 -10.90 -8.40
CA PRO A 446 12.84 -11.02 -7.21
C PRO A 446 13.88 -9.89 -7.18
N LEU A 447 14.27 -9.46 -5.97
CA LEU A 447 15.40 -8.56 -5.75
C LEU A 447 16.59 -9.35 -5.19
N PRO A 448 17.61 -9.72 -5.99
CA PRO A 448 18.70 -10.59 -5.54
C PRO A 448 19.50 -10.05 -4.35
N GLU A 449 19.61 -8.74 -4.24
CA GLU A 449 20.36 -8.06 -3.16
C GLU A 449 19.54 -7.90 -1.87
N GLU A 450 18.22 -8.11 -1.91
CA GLU A 450 17.29 -7.87 -0.80
C GLU A 450 16.39 -9.11 -0.57
N PRO A 451 16.89 -10.18 0.06
CA PRO A 451 16.13 -11.41 0.27
C PRO A 451 14.82 -11.17 1.03
N GLY A 452 13.73 -11.75 0.53
CA GLY A 452 12.39 -11.57 1.11
C GLY A 452 11.60 -10.40 0.52
N LEU A 453 12.25 -9.53 -0.26
CA LEU A 453 11.61 -8.46 -1.00
C LEU A 453 11.54 -8.78 -2.50
N SER A 454 10.52 -8.23 -3.15
CA SER A 454 10.33 -8.23 -4.59
C SER A 454 10.17 -6.80 -5.08
N VAL A 455 10.40 -6.58 -6.37
CA VAL A 455 10.01 -5.35 -7.05
C VAL A 455 8.78 -5.64 -7.91
N VAL A 456 7.77 -4.79 -7.83
CA VAL A 456 6.63 -4.82 -8.75
C VAL A 456 6.74 -3.61 -9.67
N ARG A 457 6.67 -3.85 -10.99
CA ARG A 457 6.77 -2.80 -12.01
C ARG A 457 5.50 -2.74 -12.84
N ALA A 458 5.02 -1.53 -13.11
CA ALA A 458 3.82 -1.30 -13.92
C ALA A 458 4.08 -0.20 -14.95
N LEU A 459 3.49 -0.35 -16.14
CA LEU A 459 3.51 0.65 -17.21
C LEU A 459 2.15 1.33 -17.30
N LEU A 460 2.07 2.55 -16.77
CA LEU A 460 0.88 3.37 -16.60
C LEU A 460 1.11 4.77 -17.21
N PRO A 461 1.00 4.92 -18.56
CA PRO A 461 1.40 6.13 -19.30
C PRO A 461 0.84 7.46 -18.80
N ASP A 462 -0.37 7.45 -18.22
CA ASP A 462 -1.11 8.67 -17.86
C ASP A 462 -1.47 8.73 -16.36
N ALA A 463 -0.98 7.76 -15.57
CA ALA A 463 -1.17 7.74 -14.13
C ALA A 463 -0.43 8.90 -13.44
N GLU A 464 -1.06 9.48 -12.43
CA GLU A 464 -0.48 10.54 -11.61
C GLU A 464 0.16 9.97 -10.35
N VAL A 465 -0.58 9.11 -9.63
CA VAL A 465 -0.17 8.53 -8.35
C VAL A 465 -0.62 7.07 -8.26
N PRO A 466 0.24 6.10 -8.60
CA PRO A 466 -0.11 4.69 -8.52
C PRO A 466 0.17 4.10 -7.13
N PHE A 467 -0.71 3.22 -6.69
CA PHE A 467 -0.57 2.43 -5.45
C PHE A 467 -0.76 0.95 -5.71
N LEU A 468 -0.11 0.13 -4.89
CA LEU A 468 -0.27 -1.31 -4.83
C LEU A 468 -0.75 -1.70 -3.43
N LEU A 469 -1.77 -2.56 -3.38
CA LEU A 469 -2.28 -3.16 -2.15
C LEU A 469 -2.24 -4.69 -2.27
N CYS A 470 -1.50 -5.34 -1.38
CA CYS A 470 -1.45 -6.81 -1.31
C CYS A 470 -2.69 -7.36 -0.59
N GLU A 471 -3.32 -8.40 -1.14
CA GLU A 471 -4.54 -8.99 -0.57
C GLU A 471 -4.29 -9.64 0.80
N ASN A 472 -3.11 -10.21 1.01
CA ASN A 472 -2.70 -10.84 2.26
C ASN A 472 -2.15 -9.86 3.31
N GLN A 473 -1.94 -8.59 2.95
CA GLN A 473 -1.42 -7.54 3.83
C GLN A 473 -2.25 -6.26 3.67
N PRO A 474 -3.56 -6.30 3.99
CA PRO A 474 -4.46 -5.18 3.71
C PRO A 474 -4.10 -3.90 4.49
N ARG A 475 -3.29 -3.99 5.54
CA ARG A 475 -2.83 -2.84 6.33
C ARG A 475 -1.58 -2.14 5.78
N VAL A 476 -1.02 -2.64 4.68
CA VAL A 476 0.24 -2.16 4.11
C VAL A 476 0.00 -1.68 2.67
N LEU A 477 0.18 -0.38 2.44
CA LEU A 477 -0.01 0.26 1.14
C LEU A 477 1.35 0.65 0.54
N TYR A 478 1.56 0.34 -0.74
CA TYR A 478 2.81 0.56 -1.45
C TYR A 478 2.63 1.62 -2.55
N PRO A 479 3.01 2.88 -2.36
CA PRO A 479 3.13 3.83 -3.47
C PRO A 479 4.16 3.35 -4.49
N LEU A 480 3.85 3.52 -5.77
CA LEU A 480 4.79 3.31 -6.87
C LEU A 480 5.49 4.63 -7.20
N HIS A 481 6.82 4.59 -7.35
CA HIS A 481 7.60 5.74 -7.79
C HIS A 481 7.87 5.66 -9.29
N TRP A 482 7.96 6.83 -9.92
CA TRP A 482 8.27 6.95 -11.34
C TRP A 482 9.73 6.60 -11.61
N VAL A 483 9.95 5.60 -12.44
CA VAL A 483 11.28 5.24 -12.97
C VAL A 483 11.61 6.03 -14.22
N HIS A 484 10.59 6.33 -15.02
CA HIS A 484 10.71 7.13 -16.24
C HIS A 484 9.39 7.86 -16.52
N GLY A 485 9.46 9.09 -17.04
CA GLY A 485 8.28 9.92 -17.35
C GLY A 485 7.38 9.43 -18.50
N GLY A 486 7.57 8.19 -18.96
CA GLY A 486 6.72 7.56 -19.99
C GLY A 486 5.69 6.60 -19.39
N GLY A 487 5.43 6.71 -18.08
CA GLY A 487 4.49 5.86 -17.35
C GLY A 487 5.10 4.66 -16.64
N LEU A 488 6.41 4.46 -16.69
CA LEU A 488 7.04 3.31 -16.03
C LEU A 488 7.26 3.61 -14.55
N CYS A 489 6.68 2.80 -13.70
CA CYS A 489 6.76 2.94 -12.25
C CYS A 489 7.07 1.60 -11.57
N GLU A 490 7.65 1.64 -10.38
CA GLU A 490 7.97 0.45 -9.59
C GLU A 490 7.82 0.70 -8.09
N THR A 491 7.75 -0.37 -7.30
CA THR A 491 7.82 -0.31 -5.84
C THR A 491 8.40 -1.59 -5.25
N ARG A 492 9.02 -1.50 -4.08
CA ARG A 492 9.53 -2.66 -3.32
C ARG A 492 8.41 -3.22 -2.45
N VAL A 493 8.11 -4.50 -2.62
CA VAL A 493 7.00 -5.20 -1.95
C VAL A 493 7.55 -6.37 -1.12
N ILE A 494 6.95 -6.61 0.04
CA ILE A 494 7.32 -7.70 0.92
C ILE A 494 6.68 -9.00 0.46
N GLY A 495 7.50 -10.00 0.13
CA GLY A 495 7.04 -11.29 -0.34
C GLY A 495 7.82 -11.76 -1.56
N GLN A 496 7.63 -13.03 -1.92
CA GLN A 496 8.21 -13.63 -3.12
C GLN A 496 7.27 -13.48 -4.31
N PRO A 497 7.76 -13.29 -5.55
CA PRO A 497 6.93 -12.96 -6.71
C PRO A 497 5.73 -13.91 -6.91
N GLU A 498 5.94 -15.21 -6.73
CA GLU A 498 4.94 -16.25 -6.98
C GLU A 498 3.79 -16.21 -5.96
N SER A 499 4.08 -15.69 -4.76
CA SER A 499 3.14 -15.56 -3.64
C SER A 499 2.37 -14.25 -3.64
N LEU A 500 2.81 -13.25 -4.41
CA LEU A 500 2.18 -11.93 -4.43
C LEU A 500 0.82 -12.01 -5.12
N ARG A 501 -0.21 -11.54 -4.41
CA ARG A 501 -1.55 -11.28 -4.92
C ARG A 501 -1.89 -9.85 -4.52
N TYR A 502 -2.09 -8.99 -5.51
CA TYR A 502 -2.21 -7.56 -5.29
C TYR A 502 -3.09 -6.91 -6.35
N ARG A 503 -3.67 -5.77 -5.96
CA ARG A 503 -4.36 -4.87 -6.89
C ARG A 503 -3.61 -3.56 -7.02
N LEU A 504 -3.65 -2.99 -8.20
CA LEU A 504 -3.14 -1.66 -8.49
C LEU A 504 -4.29 -0.66 -8.46
N SER A 505 -4.00 0.56 -8.02
CA SER A 505 -4.89 1.70 -8.21
C SER A 505 -4.11 2.85 -8.79
N ALA A 506 -4.74 3.57 -9.72
CA ALA A 506 -4.16 4.74 -10.36
C ALA A 506 -5.23 5.82 -10.52
N THR A 507 -4.80 7.07 -10.39
CA THR A 507 -5.59 8.26 -10.73
C THR A 507 -5.10 8.82 -12.06
N GLU A 508 -6.01 9.01 -13.02
CA GLU A 508 -5.75 9.73 -14.28
C GLU A 508 -6.88 10.73 -14.50
N HIS A 509 -6.53 11.96 -14.86
CA HIS A 509 -7.51 13.02 -15.14
C HIS A 509 -8.55 13.23 -14.02
N GLY A 510 -8.12 13.06 -12.76
CA GLY A 510 -8.98 13.18 -11.58
C GLY A 510 -9.94 12.01 -11.33
N ARG A 511 -9.87 10.93 -12.10
CA ARG A 511 -10.62 9.69 -11.86
C ARG A 511 -9.68 8.63 -11.33
N THR A 512 -10.02 8.03 -10.20
CA THR A 512 -9.27 6.89 -9.65
C THR A 512 -9.98 5.59 -9.95
N TRP A 513 -9.24 4.57 -10.36
CA TRP A 513 -9.74 3.21 -10.52
C TRP A 513 -8.79 2.19 -9.92
N THR A 514 -9.28 0.98 -9.78
CA THR A 514 -8.54 -0.18 -9.26
C THR A 514 -8.63 -1.29 -10.28
N PHE A 515 -7.53 -2.00 -10.51
CA PHE A 515 -7.42 -3.06 -11.49
C PHE A 515 -6.39 -4.11 -11.06
N GLU A 516 -6.54 -5.30 -11.60
CA GLU A 516 -5.56 -6.38 -11.49
C GLU A 516 -4.44 -6.15 -12.52
N ASP A 517 -3.20 -6.45 -12.17
CA ASP A 517 -2.06 -6.27 -13.06
C ASP A 517 -2.00 -7.40 -14.13
N PRO A 518 -2.08 -7.10 -15.44
CA PRO A 518 -1.97 -8.08 -16.50
C PRO A 518 -0.65 -8.86 -16.52
N TYR A 519 0.39 -8.33 -15.87
CA TYR A 519 1.73 -8.93 -15.79
C TYR A 519 2.01 -9.57 -14.43
N ALA A 520 1.01 -9.66 -13.52
CA ALA A 520 1.18 -10.26 -12.20
C ALA A 520 1.64 -11.72 -12.25
N PHE A 521 1.30 -12.45 -13.31
CA PHE A 521 1.70 -13.85 -13.50
C PHE A 521 1.90 -14.17 -14.98
N ALA A 522 2.99 -14.87 -15.27
CA ALA A 522 3.23 -15.42 -16.60
C ALA A 522 2.28 -16.59 -16.87
N PHE A 523 1.39 -16.43 -17.83
CA PHE A 523 0.45 -17.46 -18.27
C PHE A 523 0.56 -17.72 -19.77
N SER A 524 0.24 -18.95 -20.20
CA SER A 524 0.04 -19.25 -21.60
C SER A 524 -1.04 -20.31 -21.80
N ILE A 525 -1.90 -20.09 -22.80
CA ILE A 525 -2.88 -21.08 -23.27
C ILE A 525 -2.24 -22.17 -24.15
N PHE A 526 -1.03 -21.91 -24.68
CA PHE A 526 -0.30 -22.82 -25.55
C PHE A 526 0.68 -23.70 -24.75
N GLY A 527 0.59 -25.01 -24.96
CA GLY A 527 1.68 -25.92 -24.68
C GLY A 527 2.66 -26.03 -25.86
N ASP A 528 3.83 -26.61 -25.63
CA ASP A 528 4.83 -26.80 -26.69
C ASP A 528 4.29 -27.68 -27.84
N GLN A 529 3.43 -28.64 -27.53
CA GLN A 529 2.74 -29.46 -28.54
C GLN A 529 1.78 -28.64 -29.40
N ASP A 530 1.06 -27.68 -28.82
CA ASP A 530 0.14 -26.81 -29.58
C ASP A 530 0.95 -26.00 -30.60
N CYS A 531 2.08 -25.42 -30.16
CA CYS A 531 2.98 -24.67 -31.04
C CYS A 531 3.57 -25.55 -32.16
N HIS A 532 3.99 -26.77 -31.82
CA HIS A 532 4.55 -27.70 -32.81
C HIS A 532 3.52 -28.11 -33.86
N LEU A 533 2.31 -28.51 -33.44
CA LEU A 533 1.25 -28.91 -34.36
C LEU A 533 0.84 -27.76 -35.27
N PHE A 534 0.79 -26.54 -34.76
CA PHE A 534 0.48 -25.35 -35.58
C PHE A 534 1.56 -25.08 -36.63
N ALA A 535 2.84 -25.15 -36.25
CA ALA A 535 3.96 -24.95 -37.17
C ALA A 535 4.02 -26.03 -38.28
N GLU A 536 3.56 -27.25 -37.99
CA GLU A 536 3.44 -28.34 -38.97
C GLU A 536 2.11 -28.35 -39.73
N GLY A 537 1.20 -27.41 -39.46
CA GLY A 537 -0.07 -27.28 -40.15
C GLY A 537 -1.16 -28.28 -39.74
N ASN A 538 -0.97 -28.97 -38.61
CA ASN A 538 -1.75 -30.14 -38.19
C ASN A 538 -2.56 -29.95 -36.90
N HIS A 539 -2.76 -28.70 -36.46
CA HIS A 539 -3.55 -28.39 -35.27
C HIS A 539 -5.02 -28.10 -35.62
N TYR A 540 -5.83 -29.13 -35.85
CA TYR A 540 -7.24 -28.98 -36.30
C TYR A 540 -8.22 -28.34 -35.31
N ARG A 541 -7.78 -28.03 -34.08
CA ARG A 541 -8.55 -27.29 -33.07
C ARG A 541 -7.84 -26.01 -32.61
N ILE A 542 -7.06 -25.38 -33.49
CA ILE A 542 -6.21 -24.24 -33.11
C ILE A 542 -7.03 -23.00 -32.70
N PHE A 543 -8.28 -22.91 -33.18
CA PHE A 543 -9.25 -21.91 -32.75
C PHE A 543 -9.59 -21.98 -31.24
N GLU A 544 -9.28 -23.08 -30.54
CA GLU A 544 -9.42 -23.17 -29.09
C GLU A 544 -8.27 -22.49 -28.32
N LYS A 545 -7.28 -21.96 -29.05
CA LYS A 545 -6.06 -21.37 -28.52
C LYS A 545 -5.87 -19.94 -29.02
N PHE A 546 -6.00 -19.71 -30.33
CA PHE A 546 -5.97 -18.37 -30.91
C PHE A 546 -7.26 -17.60 -30.69
N GLY A 547 -7.13 -16.28 -30.75
CA GLY A 547 -8.20 -15.33 -30.52
C GLY A 547 -8.40 -15.01 -29.05
N ALA A 548 -9.62 -14.67 -28.66
CA ALA A 548 -9.98 -14.29 -27.30
C ALA A 548 -10.74 -15.39 -26.57
N HIS A 549 -10.19 -15.86 -25.44
CA HIS A 549 -10.77 -16.93 -24.62
C HIS A 549 -11.00 -16.47 -23.20
N VAL A 550 -12.27 -16.41 -22.78
CA VAL A 550 -12.65 -16.14 -21.38
C VAL A 550 -12.18 -17.29 -20.50
N ARG A 551 -11.44 -16.98 -19.43
CA ARG A 551 -10.91 -18.00 -18.52
C ARG A 551 -10.52 -17.45 -17.16
N ALA A 552 -10.33 -18.35 -16.21
CA ALA A 552 -9.66 -18.05 -14.95
C ALA A 552 -8.19 -18.49 -14.99
N VAL A 553 -7.29 -17.61 -14.52
CA VAL A 553 -5.87 -17.90 -14.32
C VAL A 553 -5.52 -17.55 -12.89
N ASN A 554 -4.97 -18.51 -12.14
CA ASN A 554 -4.64 -18.34 -10.71
C ASN A 554 -5.79 -17.80 -9.84
N GLY A 555 -7.04 -18.13 -10.18
CA GLY A 555 -8.24 -17.68 -9.47
C GLY A 555 -8.79 -16.33 -9.95
N VAL A 556 -8.11 -15.63 -10.85
CA VAL A 556 -8.54 -14.35 -11.42
C VAL A 556 -9.22 -14.59 -12.76
N SER A 557 -10.45 -14.09 -12.92
CA SER A 557 -11.18 -14.14 -14.19
C SER A 557 -10.68 -13.07 -15.15
N GLY A 558 -10.61 -13.39 -16.44
CA GLY A 558 -10.19 -12.46 -17.49
C GLY A 558 -10.29 -13.10 -18.88
N VAL A 559 -9.60 -12.48 -19.84
CA VAL A 559 -9.55 -12.95 -21.22
C VAL A 559 -8.11 -13.19 -21.63
N ASN A 560 -7.82 -14.36 -22.16
CA ASN A 560 -6.54 -14.63 -22.81
C ASN A 560 -6.66 -14.31 -24.31
N PHE A 561 -5.82 -13.40 -24.79
CA PHE A 561 -5.68 -13.07 -26.21
C PHE A 561 -4.46 -13.76 -26.77
N ALA A 562 -4.59 -14.32 -27.97
CA ALA A 562 -3.45 -14.80 -28.73
C ALA A 562 -3.59 -14.58 -30.23
N VAL A 563 -2.49 -14.22 -30.88
CA VAL A 563 -2.46 -13.96 -32.33
C VAL A 563 -1.11 -14.35 -32.93
N TRP A 564 -1.13 -14.85 -34.16
CA TRP A 564 0.09 -15.16 -34.90
C TRP A 564 0.55 -13.96 -35.73
N ALA A 565 1.73 -13.43 -35.40
CA ALA A 565 2.32 -12.28 -36.08
C ALA A 565 3.87 -12.36 -35.99
N PRO A 566 4.49 -13.36 -36.66
CA PRO A 566 5.90 -13.71 -36.46
C PRO A 566 6.88 -12.59 -36.83
N ASN A 567 6.51 -11.69 -37.75
CA ASN A 567 7.39 -10.61 -38.21
C ASN A 567 7.11 -9.27 -37.52
N ALA A 568 6.09 -9.20 -36.66
CA ALA A 568 5.80 -8.01 -35.88
C ALA A 568 6.97 -7.66 -34.94
N ARG A 569 7.18 -6.37 -34.71
CA ARG A 569 8.10 -5.88 -33.68
C ARG A 569 7.42 -5.84 -32.31
N ARG A 570 6.14 -5.46 -32.29
CA ARG A 570 5.26 -5.49 -31.11
C ARG A 570 3.85 -5.83 -31.56
N VAL A 571 3.15 -6.59 -30.74
CA VAL A 571 1.69 -6.66 -30.75
C VAL A 571 1.16 -6.22 -29.39
N SER A 572 0.10 -5.42 -29.37
CA SER A 572 -0.65 -5.06 -28.17
C SER A 572 -2.12 -5.39 -28.37
N VAL A 573 -2.82 -5.75 -27.30
CA VAL A 573 -4.29 -5.82 -27.33
C VAL A 573 -4.86 -4.46 -26.96
N VAL A 574 -5.81 -3.97 -27.76
CA VAL A 574 -6.43 -2.66 -27.58
C VAL A 574 -7.95 -2.77 -27.67
N GLY A 575 -8.66 -1.97 -26.90
CA GLY A 575 -10.11 -2.00 -26.82
C GLY A 575 -10.65 -0.84 -25.99
N THR A 576 -11.93 -0.91 -25.67
CA THR A 576 -12.59 0.09 -24.81
C THR A 576 -11.96 0.17 -23.41
N PHE A 577 -11.48 -0.97 -22.89
CA PHE A 577 -10.89 -1.10 -21.55
C PHE A 577 -9.54 -0.39 -21.36
N ASN A 578 -8.87 0.00 -22.44
CA ASN A 578 -7.61 0.76 -22.39
C ASN A 578 -7.61 1.94 -23.37
N GLU A 579 -8.80 2.46 -23.69
CA GLU A 579 -8.99 3.63 -24.57
C GLU A 579 -8.30 3.50 -25.93
N TRP A 580 -8.19 2.27 -26.43
CA TRP A 580 -7.50 1.93 -27.66
C TRP A 580 -5.99 2.26 -27.68
N ASP A 581 -5.35 2.39 -26.51
CA ASP A 581 -3.91 2.66 -26.38
C ASP A 581 -3.08 1.38 -26.21
N GLY A 582 -2.33 1.02 -27.27
CA GLY A 582 -1.48 -0.17 -27.27
C GLY A 582 -0.23 -0.09 -26.39
N ARG A 583 0.07 1.05 -25.76
CA ARG A 583 1.12 1.12 -24.73
C ARG A 583 0.73 0.42 -23.43
N ARG A 584 -0.58 0.25 -23.17
CA ARG A 584 -1.10 -0.21 -21.88
C ARG A 584 -1.15 -1.73 -21.73
N HIS A 585 -1.27 -2.47 -22.85
CA HIS A 585 -1.34 -3.93 -22.86
C HIS A 585 -0.47 -4.58 -23.97
N PRO A 586 0.86 -4.32 -23.99
CA PRO A 586 1.77 -5.03 -24.89
C PRO A 586 1.80 -6.54 -24.61
N MET A 587 1.70 -7.34 -25.66
CA MET A 587 1.66 -8.81 -25.57
C MET A 587 3.08 -9.38 -25.52
N ARG A 588 3.22 -10.59 -24.98
CA ARG A 588 4.47 -11.35 -24.99
C ARG A 588 4.57 -12.20 -26.26
N LEU A 589 5.68 -12.10 -26.97
CA LEU A 589 6.06 -13.03 -28.02
C LEU A 589 6.59 -14.33 -27.41
N ARG A 590 5.95 -15.45 -27.71
CA ARG A 590 6.50 -16.77 -27.38
C ARG A 590 7.74 -17.05 -28.24
N PRO A 591 8.90 -17.36 -27.64
CA PRO A 591 10.12 -17.62 -28.40
C PRO A 591 9.93 -18.73 -29.43
N GLY A 592 10.33 -18.46 -30.67
CA GLY A 592 10.38 -19.45 -31.76
C GLY A 592 9.05 -19.78 -32.46
N SER A 593 7.89 -19.38 -31.93
CA SER A 593 6.58 -19.70 -32.54
C SER A 593 5.96 -18.57 -33.36
N GLY A 594 6.36 -17.31 -33.13
CA GLY A 594 5.70 -16.15 -33.73
C GLY A 594 4.32 -15.82 -33.14
N ILE A 595 3.95 -16.49 -32.06
CA ILE A 595 2.67 -16.33 -31.35
C ILE A 595 2.84 -15.26 -30.28
N TRP A 596 1.98 -14.25 -30.32
CA TRP A 596 1.86 -13.23 -29.29
C TRP A 596 0.70 -13.58 -28.36
N GLU A 597 0.89 -13.44 -27.05
CA GLU A 597 -0.16 -13.72 -26.06
C GLU A 597 -0.15 -12.73 -24.89
N LEU A 598 -1.33 -12.51 -24.30
CA LEU A 598 -1.50 -11.80 -23.05
C LEU A 598 -2.82 -12.24 -22.39
N PHE A 599 -2.77 -12.51 -21.09
CA PHE A 599 -3.98 -12.60 -20.27
C PHE A 599 -4.27 -11.22 -19.68
N VAL A 600 -5.47 -10.70 -19.90
CA VAL A 600 -5.92 -9.44 -19.31
C VAL A 600 -7.02 -9.74 -18.29
N PRO A 601 -6.71 -9.59 -16.99
CA PRO A 601 -7.69 -9.72 -15.91
C PRO A 601 -8.89 -8.78 -16.05
N GLY A 602 -10.02 -9.18 -15.49
CA GLY A 602 -11.22 -8.33 -15.36
C GLY A 602 -12.03 -8.15 -16.66
N LEU A 603 -11.48 -8.52 -17.82
CA LEU A 603 -12.21 -8.56 -19.08
C LEU A 603 -13.14 -9.77 -19.15
N GLY A 604 -14.15 -9.68 -20.01
CA GLY A 604 -15.14 -10.73 -20.23
C GLY A 604 -15.85 -10.63 -21.58
N GLU A 605 -16.91 -11.42 -21.71
CA GLU A 605 -17.74 -11.46 -22.90
C GLU A 605 -18.35 -10.08 -23.20
N GLY A 606 -18.34 -9.71 -24.49
CA GLY A 606 -18.85 -8.42 -24.97
C GLY A 606 -17.81 -7.31 -25.06
N ASP A 607 -16.61 -7.50 -24.48
CA ASP A 607 -15.53 -6.52 -24.63
C ASP A 607 -15.08 -6.41 -26.09
N LEU A 608 -14.96 -5.16 -26.57
CA LEU A 608 -14.48 -4.85 -27.91
C LEU A 608 -12.96 -4.82 -27.90
N TYR A 609 -12.35 -5.47 -28.90
CA TYR A 609 -10.90 -5.46 -29.04
C TYR A 609 -10.40 -5.55 -30.48
N LYS A 610 -9.13 -5.17 -30.65
CA LYS A 610 -8.29 -5.37 -31.83
C LYS A 610 -6.86 -5.64 -31.39
N PHE A 611 -6.03 -6.05 -32.35
CA PHE A 611 -4.58 -6.09 -32.20
C PHE A 611 -3.97 -4.83 -32.81
N GLU A 612 -3.19 -4.11 -32.01
CA GLU A 612 -2.33 -3.03 -32.47
C GLU A 612 -0.94 -3.60 -32.79
N ILE A 613 -0.55 -3.52 -34.06
CA ILE A 613 0.66 -4.17 -34.57
C ILE A 613 1.64 -3.11 -35.02
N LEU A 614 2.83 -3.13 -34.41
CA LEU A 614 3.99 -2.38 -34.87
C LEU A 614 4.84 -3.30 -35.75
N PRO A 615 4.88 -3.10 -37.08
CA PRO A 615 5.74 -3.88 -37.95
C PRO A 615 7.22 -3.51 -37.76
N ARG A 616 8.14 -4.34 -38.22
CA ARG A 616 9.58 -3.99 -38.25
C ARG A 616 9.89 -2.78 -39.12
N LYS A 617 9.07 -2.55 -40.15
CA LYS A 617 9.17 -1.42 -41.08
C LYS A 617 7.76 -0.92 -41.38
N GLY A 618 7.56 0.39 -41.27
CA GLY A 618 6.27 1.03 -41.55
C GLY A 618 5.57 1.55 -40.29
N PRO A 619 4.40 2.16 -40.46
CA PRO A 619 3.62 2.71 -39.36
C PRO A 619 2.92 1.60 -38.56
N LEU A 620 2.52 1.95 -37.35
CA LEU A 620 1.59 1.20 -36.51
C LEU A 620 0.21 1.11 -37.18
N PHE A 621 -0.50 -0.01 -37.00
CA PHE A 621 -1.88 -0.18 -37.49
C PHE A 621 -2.69 -1.13 -36.61
N LEU A 622 -4.02 -1.12 -36.82
CA LEU A 622 -4.97 -1.98 -36.09
C LEU A 622 -5.50 -3.11 -36.97
N LYS A 623 -5.63 -4.30 -36.38
CA LYS A 623 -6.16 -5.51 -37.00
C LYS A 623 -7.30 -6.12 -36.18
N THR A 624 -8.37 -6.52 -36.85
CA THR A 624 -9.36 -7.45 -36.30
C THR A 624 -8.69 -8.80 -36.04
N ASP A 625 -9.20 -9.55 -35.08
CA ASP A 625 -8.72 -10.90 -34.80
C ASP A 625 -9.15 -11.87 -35.92
N PRO A 626 -8.20 -12.53 -36.62
CA PRO A 626 -8.51 -13.56 -37.62
C PRO A 626 -9.33 -14.72 -37.06
N TYR A 627 -9.19 -15.01 -35.75
CA TYR A 627 -9.87 -16.08 -35.02
C TYR A 627 -11.06 -15.60 -34.18
N ALA A 628 -11.57 -14.39 -34.43
CA ALA A 628 -12.73 -13.87 -33.72
C ALA A 628 -13.95 -14.80 -33.88
N PHE A 629 -14.65 -15.10 -32.79
CA PHE A 629 -15.94 -15.80 -32.82
C PHE A 629 -17.14 -14.86 -32.97
N HIS A 630 -16.96 -13.58 -32.68
CA HIS A 630 -17.96 -12.55 -32.86
C HIS A 630 -17.30 -11.20 -33.18
N THR A 631 -18.05 -10.32 -33.85
CA THR A 631 -17.59 -9.06 -34.41
C THR A 631 -18.64 -7.97 -34.20
N GLU A 632 -18.21 -6.72 -34.25
CA GLU A 632 -19.17 -5.62 -34.41
C GLU A 632 -19.94 -5.76 -35.72
N THR A 633 -21.19 -5.30 -35.74
CA THR A 633 -21.93 -5.17 -36.99
C THR A 633 -21.26 -4.13 -37.90
N PRO A 634 -20.98 -4.44 -39.18
CA PRO A 634 -20.42 -3.48 -40.11
C PRO A 634 -21.26 -2.19 -40.20
N PRO A 635 -20.63 -0.99 -40.27
CA PRO A 635 -19.23 -0.75 -40.59
C PRO A 635 -18.26 -0.81 -39.39
N GLY A 636 -18.70 -1.26 -38.21
CA GLY A 636 -17.80 -1.64 -37.12
C GLY A 636 -16.82 -2.73 -37.57
N THR A 637 -15.64 -2.76 -36.95
CA THR A 637 -14.53 -3.65 -37.38
C THR A 637 -13.78 -4.27 -36.23
N ALA A 638 -14.16 -3.98 -34.98
CA ALA A 638 -13.60 -4.63 -33.81
C ALA A 638 -14.12 -6.06 -33.69
N SER A 639 -13.27 -6.91 -33.14
CA SER A 639 -13.67 -8.22 -32.64
C SER A 639 -14.36 -8.04 -31.30
N VAL A 640 -15.29 -8.94 -30.98
CA VAL A 640 -16.01 -8.97 -29.70
C VAL A 640 -15.60 -10.23 -28.98
N VAL A 641 -15.18 -10.13 -27.72
CA VAL A 641 -14.92 -11.31 -26.88
C VAL A 641 -16.21 -12.11 -26.77
N TYR A 642 -16.17 -13.38 -27.17
CA TYR A 642 -17.34 -14.26 -27.16
C TYR A 642 -16.95 -15.66 -26.69
N ASP A 643 -17.57 -16.13 -25.60
CA ASP A 643 -17.40 -17.49 -25.11
C ASP A 643 -18.53 -18.39 -25.64
N PRO A 644 -18.25 -19.32 -26.56
CA PRO A 644 -19.27 -20.23 -27.09
C PRO A 644 -19.74 -21.27 -26.06
N ALA A 645 -19.01 -21.47 -24.94
CA ALA A 645 -19.30 -22.54 -24.00
C ALA A 645 -20.69 -22.38 -23.34
N GLY A 646 -21.51 -23.42 -23.44
CA GLY A 646 -22.82 -23.50 -22.79
C GLY A 646 -23.90 -22.56 -23.34
N LYS A 647 -23.64 -21.83 -24.43
CA LYS A 647 -24.60 -20.86 -25.02
C LYS A 647 -25.76 -21.52 -25.75
N HIS A 648 -25.52 -22.70 -26.32
CA HIS A 648 -26.53 -23.43 -27.08
C HIS A 648 -26.55 -24.91 -26.67
N GLN A 649 -27.75 -25.43 -26.44
CA GLN A 649 -27.97 -26.86 -26.21
C GLN A 649 -28.54 -27.47 -27.49
N TRP A 650 -27.69 -28.18 -28.24
CA TRP A 650 -28.09 -28.88 -29.45
C TRP A 650 -29.14 -29.97 -29.18
N ARG A 651 -30.16 -30.04 -30.02
CA ARG A 651 -31.27 -31.02 -29.96
C ARG A 651 -31.33 -31.88 -31.22
N ASP A 652 -30.27 -31.87 -32.02
CA ASP A 652 -30.18 -32.52 -33.33
C ASP A 652 -29.48 -33.89 -33.31
N GLY A 653 -29.36 -34.52 -32.13
CA GLY A 653 -28.63 -35.78 -31.98
C GLY A 653 -29.07 -36.89 -32.95
N GLU A 654 -30.38 -37.04 -33.17
CA GLU A 654 -30.92 -38.00 -34.14
C GLU A 654 -30.55 -37.66 -35.60
N TRP A 655 -30.48 -36.38 -35.94
CA TRP A 655 -30.02 -35.94 -37.26
C TRP A 655 -28.53 -36.25 -37.45
N MET A 656 -27.70 -35.89 -36.47
CA MET A 656 -26.26 -36.11 -36.52
C MET A 656 -25.89 -37.60 -36.63
N GLN A 657 -26.59 -38.47 -35.88
CA GLN A 657 -26.40 -39.92 -35.97
C GLN A 657 -26.79 -40.46 -37.35
N ARG A 658 -27.92 -40.01 -37.92
CA ARG A 658 -28.34 -40.40 -39.28
C ARG A 658 -27.36 -39.91 -40.34
N ARG A 659 -26.86 -38.67 -40.22
CA ARG A 659 -25.91 -38.08 -41.16
C ARG A 659 -24.60 -38.86 -41.23
N ALA A 660 -24.08 -39.30 -40.08
CA ALA A 660 -22.82 -40.05 -40.01
C ALA A 660 -22.89 -41.45 -40.68
N GLY A 661 -24.05 -42.10 -40.64
CA GLY A 661 -24.24 -43.44 -41.23
C GLY A 661 -24.76 -43.44 -42.67
N ALA A 662 -25.20 -42.30 -43.20
CA ALA A 662 -25.85 -42.20 -44.51
C ALA A 662 -24.85 -41.84 -45.62
N LYS A 663 -25.01 -42.47 -46.78
CA LYS A 663 -24.36 -42.03 -48.03
C LYS A 663 -25.21 -40.94 -48.68
N ALA A 664 -24.76 -39.70 -48.61
CA ALA A 664 -25.54 -38.55 -49.08
C ALA A 664 -25.97 -38.66 -50.56
N TRP A 665 -25.12 -39.24 -51.42
CA TRP A 665 -25.39 -39.42 -52.86
C TRP A 665 -26.43 -40.50 -53.20
N GLU A 666 -26.87 -41.31 -52.23
CA GLU A 666 -27.90 -42.34 -52.41
C GLU A 666 -29.30 -41.85 -51.96
N ARG A 667 -29.45 -40.56 -51.63
CA ARG A 667 -30.67 -39.95 -51.11
C ARG A 667 -31.10 -38.75 -51.97
N PRO A 668 -32.40 -38.36 -51.95
CA PRO A 668 -32.83 -37.16 -52.65
C PRO A 668 -32.15 -35.93 -52.06
N VAL A 669 -31.57 -35.11 -52.95
CA VAL A 669 -30.96 -33.82 -52.61
C VAL A 669 -31.61 -32.76 -53.50
N ALA A 670 -32.53 -32.00 -52.90
CA ALA A 670 -33.09 -30.78 -53.44
C ALA A 670 -32.69 -29.62 -52.51
N ILE A 671 -31.97 -28.65 -53.06
CA ILE A 671 -31.35 -27.53 -52.33
C ILE A 671 -32.11 -26.24 -52.64
N TYR A 672 -32.42 -25.48 -51.59
CA TYR A 672 -32.91 -24.11 -51.68
C TYR A 672 -31.78 -23.15 -51.29
N GLU A 673 -31.17 -22.49 -52.29
CA GLU A 673 -30.10 -21.51 -52.10
C GLU A 673 -30.67 -20.18 -51.55
N VAL A 674 -30.04 -19.64 -50.50
CA VAL A 674 -30.54 -18.50 -49.73
C VAL A 674 -29.42 -17.50 -49.43
N HIS A 675 -29.61 -16.26 -49.86
CA HIS A 675 -28.91 -15.12 -49.28
C HIS A 675 -29.70 -14.56 -48.09
N ALA A 676 -29.19 -14.79 -46.87
CA ALA A 676 -29.90 -14.48 -45.62
C ALA A 676 -30.33 -13.01 -45.51
N GLY A 677 -29.50 -12.08 -46.00
CA GLY A 677 -29.77 -10.65 -45.93
C GLY A 677 -30.79 -10.11 -46.94
N SER A 678 -31.28 -10.93 -47.88
CA SER A 678 -32.22 -10.49 -48.91
C SER A 678 -33.37 -11.45 -49.20
N TRP A 679 -33.41 -12.61 -48.55
CA TRP A 679 -34.56 -13.53 -48.69
C TRP A 679 -35.87 -12.87 -48.29
N ARG A 680 -35.85 -12.17 -47.16
CA ARG A 680 -36.96 -11.33 -46.67
C ARG A 680 -36.43 -10.30 -45.68
N HIS A 681 -37.05 -9.12 -45.68
CA HIS A 681 -36.81 -8.08 -44.67
C HIS A 681 -37.97 -8.00 -43.69
N ARG A 682 -37.68 -7.48 -42.49
CA ARG A 682 -38.70 -7.08 -41.54
C ARG A 682 -39.57 -5.95 -42.14
N PRO A 683 -40.79 -5.74 -41.60
CA PRO A 683 -41.66 -4.66 -42.08
C PRO A 683 -41.06 -3.25 -41.98
N ASP A 684 -40.09 -3.04 -41.09
CA ASP A 684 -39.36 -1.78 -40.91
C ASP A 684 -38.17 -1.62 -41.87
N GLY A 685 -37.94 -2.59 -42.77
CA GLY A 685 -36.82 -2.62 -43.71
C GLY A 685 -35.52 -3.20 -43.14
N GLY A 686 -35.51 -3.66 -41.88
CA GLY A 686 -34.35 -4.32 -41.29
C GLY A 686 -34.16 -5.77 -41.78
N PHE A 687 -32.95 -6.30 -41.60
CA PHE A 687 -32.69 -7.73 -41.85
C PHE A 687 -33.42 -8.61 -40.85
N LEU A 688 -33.83 -9.82 -41.25
CA LEU A 688 -34.27 -10.83 -40.29
C LEU A 688 -33.07 -11.30 -39.45
N SER A 689 -33.31 -11.61 -38.18
CA SER A 689 -32.34 -12.31 -37.35
C SER A 689 -32.27 -13.78 -37.73
N TYR A 690 -31.22 -14.50 -37.29
CA TYR A 690 -31.14 -15.95 -37.50
C TYR A 690 -32.35 -16.69 -36.89
N ARG A 691 -32.89 -16.22 -35.76
CA ARG A 691 -34.11 -16.80 -35.15
C ARG A 691 -35.36 -16.53 -35.99
N GLU A 692 -35.53 -15.31 -36.48
CA GLU A 692 -36.67 -14.98 -37.35
C GLU A 692 -36.58 -15.67 -38.72
N LEU A 693 -35.37 -15.87 -39.23
CA LEU A 693 -35.11 -16.75 -40.37
C LEU A 693 -35.55 -18.17 -40.03
N ALA A 694 -35.20 -18.71 -38.86
CA ALA A 694 -35.65 -20.04 -38.45
C ALA A 694 -37.18 -20.15 -38.37
N ASP A 695 -37.86 -19.11 -37.89
CA ASP A 695 -39.32 -19.06 -37.80
C ASP A 695 -40.03 -19.03 -39.15
N GLN A 696 -39.43 -18.39 -40.15
CA GLN A 696 -40.10 -18.12 -41.42
C GLN A 696 -39.59 -18.99 -42.58
N LEU A 697 -38.27 -19.19 -42.65
CA LEU A 697 -37.62 -19.93 -43.74
C LEU A 697 -37.86 -21.43 -43.61
N ILE A 698 -37.79 -21.99 -42.40
CA ILE A 698 -37.96 -23.44 -42.20
C ILE A 698 -39.36 -23.91 -42.64
N PRO A 699 -40.48 -23.30 -42.21
CA PRO A 699 -41.81 -23.71 -42.69
C PRO A 699 -41.96 -23.56 -44.21
N TYR A 700 -41.40 -22.50 -44.79
CA TYR A 700 -41.44 -22.26 -46.23
C TYR A 700 -40.70 -23.36 -47.01
N VAL A 701 -39.49 -23.73 -46.57
CA VAL A 701 -38.67 -24.77 -47.19
C VAL A 701 -39.35 -26.14 -47.10
N LEU A 702 -40.02 -26.43 -45.97
CA LEU A 702 -40.81 -27.65 -45.80
C LEU A 702 -42.03 -27.70 -46.72
N GLU A 703 -42.79 -26.60 -46.82
CA GLU A 703 -43.96 -26.50 -47.70
C GLU A 703 -43.58 -26.74 -49.16
N MET A 704 -42.42 -26.21 -49.57
CA MET A 704 -41.88 -26.36 -50.92
C MET A 704 -41.23 -27.73 -51.18
N GLY A 705 -41.02 -28.55 -50.14
CA GLY A 705 -40.50 -29.91 -50.27
C GLY A 705 -38.98 -30.03 -50.49
N PHE A 706 -38.20 -29.00 -50.14
CA PHE A 706 -36.74 -29.06 -50.21
C PHE A 706 -36.14 -29.89 -49.07
N THR A 707 -34.96 -30.44 -49.32
CA THR A 707 -34.23 -31.29 -48.35
C THR A 707 -33.09 -30.56 -47.64
N HIS A 708 -32.57 -29.50 -48.28
CA HIS A 708 -31.43 -28.73 -47.80
C HIS A 708 -31.66 -27.24 -48.04
N ILE A 709 -31.08 -26.43 -47.16
CA ILE A 709 -30.86 -25.01 -47.38
C ILE A 709 -29.37 -24.83 -47.62
N GLU A 710 -29.00 -24.14 -48.68
CA GLU A 710 -27.64 -23.67 -48.93
C GLU A 710 -27.59 -22.19 -48.67
N PHE A 711 -26.81 -21.77 -47.67
CA PHE A 711 -26.61 -20.36 -47.40
C PHE A 711 -25.40 -19.88 -48.18
N LEU A 712 -25.57 -18.74 -48.88
CA LEU A 712 -24.45 -17.88 -49.25
C LEU A 712 -23.61 -17.54 -48.01
N PRO A 713 -22.33 -17.13 -48.16
CA PRO A 713 -21.40 -17.08 -47.04
C PRO A 713 -21.94 -16.29 -45.85
N LEU A 714 -21.99 -16.96 -44.69
CA LEU A 714 -22.43 -16.40 -43.42
C LEU A 714 -21.27 -15.90 -42.56
N ALA A 715 -20.02 -16.14 -42.96
CA ALA A 715 -18.85 -15.56 -42.29
C ALA A 715 -18.87 -14.03 -42.39
N GLU A 716 -18.27 -13.34 -41.41
CA GLU A 716 -18.29 -11.88 -41.37
C GLU A 716 -17.57 -11.27 -42.58
N HIS A 717 -18.22 -10.26 -43.16
CA HIS A 717 -17.78 -9.57 -44.37
C HIS A 717 -18.16 -8.09 -44.28
N PRO A 718 -17.27 -7.16 -44.67
CA PRO A 718 -17.51 -5.74 -44.46
C PRO A 718 -18.51 -5.16 -45.48
N TYR A 719 -18.53 -5.70 -46.70
CA TYR A 719 -19.27 -5.14 -47.82
C TYR A 719 -20.46 -6.02 -48.23
N GLY A 720 -21.69 -5.60 -47.89
CA GLY A 720 -22.91 -6.35 -48.18
C GLY A 720 -23.12 -6.73 -49.66
N PRO A 721 -22.84 -5.84 -50.64
CA PRO A 721 -22.95 -6.19 -52.06
C PRO A 721 -21.95 -7.24 -52.57
N SER A 722 -20.98 -7.67 -51.76
CA SER A 722 -20.18 -8.88 -52.06
C SER A 722 -20.97 -10.18 -51.89
N TRP A 723 -22.18 -10.10 -51.33
CA TRP A 723 -23.04 -11.24 -50.96
C TRP A 723 -22.41 -12.22 -49.96
N GLY A 724 -21.33 -11.81 -49.30
CA GLY A 724 -20.57 -12.62 -48.35
C GLY A 724 -19.24 -13.15 -48.89
N TYR A 725 -18.99 -13.08 -50.20
CA TYR A 725 -17.79 -13.69 -50.80
C TYR A 725 -16.47 -12.92 -50.55
N GLN A 726 -16.52 -11.76 -49.90
CA GLN A 726 -15.33 -11.02 -49.46
C GLN A 726 -15.22 -11.04 -47.93
N ILE A 727 -14.82 -12.19 -47.38
CA ILE A 727 -14.77 -12.45 -45.93
C ILE A 727 -13.65 -11.66 -45.26
N SER A 728 -13.94 -10.98 -44.14
CA SER A 728 -12.94 -10.35 -43.28
C SER A 728 -12.59 -11.19 -42.05
N ASN A 729 -13.54 -11.96 -41.50
CA ASN A 729 -13.31 -12.86 -40.36
C ASN A 729 -13.93 -14.22 -40.64
N PHE A 730 -13.08 -15.25 -40.73
CA PHE A 730 -13.48 -16.60 -41.16
C PHE A 730 -14.19 -17.40 -40.06
N TYR A 731 -13.92 -17.08 -38.80
CA TYR A 731 -14.41 -17.82 -37.63
C TYR A 731 -15.65 -17.19 -36.96
N ALA A 732 -16.12 -16.03 -37.44
CA ALA A 732 -17.28 -15.33 -36.91
C ALA A 732 -18.44 -15.38 -37.92
N PRO A 733 -19.65 -15.82 -37.52
CA PRO A 733 -20.84 -15.55 -38.32
C PRO A 733 -21.15 -14.05 -38.32
N THR A 734 -21.66 -13.52 -39.43
CA THR A 734 -21.92 -12.09 -39.59
C THR A 734 -22.89 -11.59 -38.53
N ALA A 735 -22.51 -10.51 -37.85
CA ALA A 735 -23.28 -9.91 -36.76
C ALA A 735 -24.57 -9.22 -37.26
N ARG A 736 -24.76 -9.07 -38.58
CA ARG A 736 -25.95 -8.48 -39.19
C ARG A 736 -27.26 -9.16 -38.79
N PHE A 737 -27.21 -10.46 -38.52
CA PHE A 737 -28.41 -11.28 -38.26
C PHE A 737 -28.50 -11.75 -36.79
N GLY A 738 -27.61 -11.30 -35.91
CA GLY A 738 -27.61 -11.68 -34.50
C GLY A 738 -26.30 -12.28 -34.04
N LYS A 739 -26.34 -12.98 -32.90
CA LYS A 739 -25.15 -13.54 -32.27
C LYS A 739 -24.86 -14.97 -32.78
N PRO A 740 -23.66 -15.53 -32.54
CA PRO A 740 -23.33 -16.88 -32.98
C PRO A 740 -24.32 -17.96 -32.49
N GLU A 741 -24.82 -17.86 -31.25
CA GLU A 741 -25.81 -18.79 -30.71
C GLU A 741 -27.16 -18.74 -31.45
N ASP A 742 -27.51 -17.62 -32.08
CA ASP A 742 -28.72 -17.52 -32.89
C ASP A 742 -28.59 -18.29 -34.21
N LEU A 743 -27.39 -18.33 -34.80
CA LEU A 743 -27.11 -19.18 -35.95
C LEU A 743 -27.11 -20.66 -35.55
N MET A 744 -26.58 -21.00 -34.37
CA MET A 744 -26.66 -22.37 -33.83
C MET A 744 -28.13 -22.82 -33.70
N GLU A 745 -29.00 -21.96 -33.17
CA GLU A 745 -30.45 -22.24 -33.07
C GLU A 745 -31.11 -22.44 -34.45
N LEU A 746 -30.77 -21.62 -35.45
CA LEU A 746 -31.26 -21.79 -36.82
C LEU A 746 -30.90 -23.17 -37.38
N ILE A 747 -29.62 -23.56 -37.28
CA ILE A 747 -29.13 -24.85 -37.77
C ILE A 747 -29.76 -26.01 -37.00
N ASP A 748 -29.83 -25.93 -35.67
CA ASP A 748 -30.45 -26.94 -34.81
C ASP A 748 -31.91 -27.15 -35.19
N ARG A 749 -32.66 -26.08 -35.44
CA ARG A 749 -34.05 -26.17 -35.89
C ARG A 749 -34.19 -26.73 -37.29
N CYS A 750 -33.29 -26.41 -38.23
CA CYS A 750 -33.26 -27.07 -39.55
C CYS A 750 -33.11 -28.58 -39.38
N HIS A 751 -32.15 -29.03 -38.56
CA HIS A 751 -31.87 -30.43 -38.32
C HIS A 751 -33.05 -31.17 -37.65
N GLN A 752 -33.71 -30.55 -36.67
CA GLN A 752 -34.93 -31.08 -36.03
C GLN A 752 -36.08 -31.28 -37.03
N HIS A 753 -36.14 -30.45 -38.09
CA HIS A 753 -37.11 -30.59 -39.17
C HIS A 753 -36.61 -31.45 -40.34
N GLY A 754 -35.46 -32.11 -40.18
CA GLY A 754 -34.90 -32.98 -41.22
C GLY A 754 -34.35 -32.24 -42.45
N ILE A 755 -34.04 -30.96 -42.31
CA ILE A 755 -33.42 -30.13 -43.35
C ILE A 755 -31.92 -30.06 -43.09
N GLY A 756 -31.12 -30.40 -44.11
CA GLY A 756 -29.68 -30.20 -44.04
C GLY A 756 -29.29 -28.75 -44.31
N VAL A 757 -28.22 -28.30 -43.68
CA VAL A 757 -27.65 -26.96 -43.92
C VAL A 757 -26.31 -27.11 -44.63
N ILE A 758 -26.17 -26.41 -45.76
CA ILE A 758 -24.94 -26.26 -46.53
C ILE A 758 -24.52 -24.80 -46.40
N LEU A 759 -23.21 -24.57 -46.27
CA LEU A 759 -22.63 -23.23 -46.17
C LEU A 759 -21.65 -23.06 -47.32
N ASP A 760 -21.81 -21.98 -48.07
CA ASP A 760 -20.77 -21.51 -48.98
C ASP A 760 -19.53 -21.09 -48.19
N TRP A 761 -18.45 -21.85 -48.39
CA TRP A 761 -17.15 -21.61 -47.79
C TRP A 761 -16.21 -21.01 -48.83
N VAL A 762 -15.50 -19.93 -48.47
CA VAL A 762 -14.74 -19.10 -49.43
C VAL A 762 -13.24 -19.10 -49.09
N PRO A 763 -12.53 -20.22 -49.26
CA PRO A 763 -11.09 -20.30 -48.98
C PRO A 763 -10.24 -19.69 -50.10
N ALA A 764 -10.84 -19.36 -51.24
CA ALA A 764 -10.13 -18.98 -52.47
C ALA A 764 -9.42 -17.62 -52.36
N HIS A 765 -10.01 -16.67 -51.63
CA HIS A 765 -9.48 -15.31 -51.51
C HIS A 765 -10.06 -14.57 -50.30
N PHE A 766 -9.48 -13.41 -49.99
CA PHE A 766 -9.98 -12.45 -49.00
C PHE A 766 -9.74 -11.01 -49.50
N PRO A 767 -10.47 -10.00 -49.01
CA PRO A 767 -10.36 -8.63 -49.53
C PRO A 767 -9.13 -7.91 -48.99
N LYS A 768 -8.80 -6.76 -49.61
CA LYS A 768 -7.64 -5.92 -49.25
C LYS A 768 -7.91 -4.96 -48.08
N ASP A 769 -9.02 -5.13 -47.37
CA ASP A 769 -9.40 -4.29 -46.25
C ASP A 769 -8.29 -4.21 -45.19
N ALA A 770 -7.82 -2.99 -44.93
CA ALA A 770 -6.66 -2.76 -44.07
C ALA A 770 -6.85 -3.25 -42.63
N HIS A 771 -8.09 -3.31 -42.14
CA HIS A 771 -8.41 -3.81 -40.80
C HIS A 771 -8.39 -5.34 -40.69
N ALA A 772 -8.41 -6.08 -41.81
CA ALA A 772 -8.49 -7.55 -41.87
C ALA A 772 -7.12 -8.20 -42.15
N MET A 773 -7.06 -9.35 -42.81
CA MET A 773 -5.85 -10.19 -42.92
C MET A 773 -4.74 -9.66 -43.85
N ALA A 774 -5.03 -8.69 -44.73
CA ALA A 774 -4.06 -8.19 -45.71
C ALA A 774 -2.83 -7.56 -45.03
N TRP A 775 -1.61 -7.96 -45.41
CA TRP A 775 -0.37 -7.41 -44.86
C TRP A 775 -0.33 -7.44 -43.31
N PHE A 776 -0.71 -8.58 -42.73
CA PHE A 776 -1.13 -8.66 -41.33
C PHE A 776 -0.08 -8.21 -40.30
N ASP A 777 1.17 -8.64 -40.42
CA ASP A 777 2.24 -8.39 -39.43
C ASP A 777 3.34 -7.44 -39.95
N GLY A 778 3.05 -6.73 -41.05
CA GLY A 778 4.04 -5.96 -41.81
C GLY A 778 4.67 -6.73 -42.96
N THR A 779 4.21 -7.95 -43.24
CA THR A 779 4.60 -8.78 -44.38
C THR A 779 3.38 -9.40 -45.05
N ASN A 780 3.57 -9.99 -46.23
CA ASN A 780 2.56 -10.86 -46.85
C ASN A 780 2.49 -12.18 -46.07
N LEU A 781 1.70 -12.18 -44.99
CA LEU A 781 1.61 -13.26 -44.03
C LEU A 781 0.59 -14.31 -44.48
N TYR A 782 -0.67 -13.88 -44.64
CA TYR A 782 -1.79 -14.70 -45.09
C TYR A 782 -1.78 -14.87 -46.61
N GLU A 783 -1.49 -13.81 -47.34
CA GLU A 783 -1.36 -13.82 -48.79
C GLU A 783 0.05 -14.20 -49.26
N HIS A 784 0.16 -14.73 -50.47
CA HIS A 784 1.45 -15.01 -51.08
C HIS A 784 2.18 -13.71 -51.50
N ALA A 785 3.48 -13.59 -51.22
CA ALA A 785 4.25 -12.37 -51.47
C ALA A 785 4.42 -12.02 -52.97
N ASP A 786 4.41 -13.02 -53.85
CA ASP A 786 4.37 -12.83 -55.30
C ASP A 786 2.94 -12.53 -55.77
N PRO A 787 2.62 -11.33 -56.28
CA PRO A 787 1.27 -10.96 -56.69
C PRO A 787 0.68 -11.86 -57.80
N ARG A 788 1.53 -12.53 -58.59
CA ARG A 788 1.08 -13.48 -59.63
C ARG A 788 0.43 -14.73 -59.03
N GLN A 789 0.69 -15.00 -57.75
CA GLN A 789 0.14 -16.11 -56.97
C GLN A 789 -0.74 -15.63 -55.81
N GLY A 790 -0.54 -14.39 -55.35
CA GLY A 790 -1.19 -13.81 -54.17
C GLY A 790 -2.33 -12.85 -54.46
N GLU A 791 -2.68 -12.59 -55.73
CA GLU A 791 -3.73 -11.63 -56.08
C GLU A 791 -4.61 -12.12 -57.25
N HIS A 792 -5.93 -11.95 -57.09
CA HIS A 792 -6.87 -11.97 -58.21
C HIS A 792 -7.03 -10.54 -58.75
N SER A 793 -6.25 -10.17 -59.77
CA SER A 793 -6.19 -8.81 -60.31
C SER A 793 -7.54 -8.30 -60.80
N ASP A 794 -8.38 -9.17 -61.37
CA ASP A 794 -9.69 -8.80 -61.92
C ASP A 794 -10.72 -8.52 -60.81
N TRP A 795 -10.53 -9.09 -59.62
CA TRP A 795 -11.43 -8.95 -58.47
C TRP A 795 -10.92 -7.95 -57.42
N GLY A 796 -9.62 -7.63 -57.47
CA GLY A 796 -8.96 -6.77 -56.48
C GLY A 796 -8.78 -7.43 -55.11
N THR A 797 -8.76 -8.76 -55.04
CA THR A 797 -8.68 -9.55 -53.79
C THR A 797 -7.35 -10.31 -53.69
N LEU A 798 -6.99 -10.75 -52.48
CA LEU A 798 -5.76 -11.48 -52.17
C LEU A 798 -6.02 -12.98 -52.04
N ILE A 799 -5.05 -13.80 -52.43
CA ILE A 799 -5.11 -15.26 -52.40
C ILE A 799 -4.29 -15.76 -51.22
N CYS A 800 -4.88 -16.64 -50.40
CA CYS A 800 -4.21 -17.29 -49.28
C CYS A 800 -2.97 -18.06 -49.75
N ASN A 801 -1.89 -17.98 -48.99
CA ASN A 801 -0.67 -18.74 -49.24
C ASN A 801 -0.81 -20.18 -48.74
N TYR A 802 -1.46 -21.03 -49.54
CA TYR A 802 -1.66 -22.45 -49.21
C TYR A 802 -0.37 -23.24 -49.00
N GLY A 803 0.78 -22.74 -49.50
CA GLY A 803 2.08 -23.39 -49.29
C GLY A 803 2.67 -23.16 -47.90
N ARG A 804 2.01 -22.38 -47.05
CA ARG A 804 2.43 -22.08 -45.68
C ARG A 804 1.58 -22.88 -44.69
N HIS A 805 2.23 -23.73 -43.90
CA HIS A 805 1.57 -24.66 -42.99
C HIS A 805 0.57 -23.96 -42.05
N GLU A 806 0.93 -22.81 -41.50
CA GLU A 806 0.06 -22.07 -40.57
C GLU A 806 -1.21 -21.53 -41.26
N ILE A 807 -1.12 -21.17 -42.55
CA ILE A 807 -2.23 -20.69 -43.35
C ILE A 807 -3.12 -21.84 -43.83
N GLU A 808 -2.51 -22.96 -44.23
CA GLU A 808 -3.23 -24.20 -44.47
C GLU A 808 -4.01 -24.63 -43.22
N ASN A 809 -3.37 -24.59 -42.05
CA ASN A 809 -4.01 -24.88 -40.78
C ASN A 809 -5.17 -23.92 -40.47
N PHE A 810 -4.99 -22.62 -40.69
CA PHE A 810 -6.04 -21.61 -40.49
C PHE A 810 -7.29 -21.90 -41.32
N LEU A 811 -7.15 -22.44 -42.52
CA LEU A 811 -8.29 -22.77 -43.38
C LEU A 811 -8.90 -24.14 -43.05
N ILE A 812 -8.10 -25.12 -42.63
CA ILE A 812 -8.57 -26.49 -42.34
C ILE A 812 -9.22 -26.60 -40.96
N ALA A 813 -8.66 -25.93 -39.96
CA ALA A 813 -9.22 -25.89 -38.60
C ALA A 813 -10.44 -24.99 -38.55
#